data_AF-A0A1E4J5K5-F1
#
_entry.id   AF-A0A1E4J5K5-F1
#
_cell.length_a   1.000
_cell.length_b   1.000
_cell.length_c   1.000
_cell.angle_alpha   90.00
_cell.angle_beta   90.00
_cell.angle_gamma   90.00
#
_symmetry.space_group_name_H-M   'P 1'
#
loop_
_entity.id
_entity.type
_entity.pdbx_description
1 polymer ?
#
loop_
_entity_poly.entity_id
_entity_poly.type
_entity_poly.pdbx_seq_one_letter_code
_entity_poly.pdbx_strand_id
1 'polypeptide(L)'
;MRRWTLACCIGLACTTAGAATTAPVPTTAPAQAARAGKDDKVVLNFVDADITSVVSALARFLGRNFLFDPRVKGQITLVSEGEVPAATAYGMLSTALRMRGFAIVDVGEVSRVVPVADAKLQGGSVNTRNPGGGLATRTFRLNYENAEAMLPVLKPLIAAENSINAYPANNTLVVTDYIDNLERLARIIESIDTPTSLDAEVVKLRNGVAVDIAGLATELLEGSGEKGRRDIVVLADPRSNSVVIRSSSPGRTTLARELIAKLENAQSDPGNLHVVYLRNAQSVHLAGVLRGLLTGESPDASGTGSGSVRAALGAGGMLGGAGAANGTSGGAANASSANRGSTGGTGTGVSTMPSGGLRGVAGGASAGGTGTQAGTSGNSNGAAFSAGGVTVQADATTNTLIIAAPEPMYRSLRRVIDTLDQRRAQVLVESLIVEVTERDASELGIQWMAGGGNGRGVRAGTNFGGATLNPNARNTIEAMPRGLNIGIVDGTVNLPGVGEILNLKMLARALQAKDGANILSTPNILTLDNEAASIMVGKTVPFVSGQYITNGNSSTNPFQTIQREDIGLKLNIRPQISEGGTVKLDIYQEVSTIDTQASDISGIVTNKRALDTSILVDDGQIMVLGGLMEDSVANGTEAVPGLGALPVVGNLFRYDKRQRVKTNLMVFLRPYVIRDANAGRGLTLDRYNFMRAQQGRARPVPHGLLPDVGGPALPPADLPVSGRAPEVDLRPQNWEHTREQPPPPTTTASAVRQQPAEAAPPPPVLRSQLPRGVTVDSDPAVLYGGANDKVSVLQIADVTTEQDAVRIVKRVRISGIGAYIVGGPGGEGNLVRADVPRDPKAVDNALSVLRELGYRPELVVTP
;
A
#
# COMPACT_ATOMS: atom_id res chain seq x y z
N MET A 1 -58.33 48.06 7.98
CA MET A 1 -57.34 48.02 9.07
C MET A 1 -56.19 47.14 8.60
N ARG A 2 -54.89 47.45 8.61
CA ARG A 2 -54.06 48.66 8.80
C ARG A 2 -52.77 48.25 8.04
N ARG A 3 -52.35 49.00 7.00
CA ARG A 3 -51.14 49.87 6.95
C ARG A 3 -49.81 49.08 6.85
N TRP A 4 -48.82 49.38 6.00
CA TRP A 4 -48.56 50.56 5.18
C TRP A 4 -47.39 50.30 4.18
N THR A 5 -47.60 50.68 2.91
CA THR A 5 -46.73 51.40 1.93
C THR A 5 -45.27 50.99 1.68
N LEU A 6 -44.84 50.60 0.47
CA LEU A 6 -44.81 51.24 -0.88
C LEU A 6 -43.60 52.15 -1.15
N ALA A 7 -42.83 51.82 -2.21
CA ALA A 7 -42.57 52.65 -3.41
C ALA A 7 -41.25 52.20 -4.09
N CYS A 8 -41.05 52.20 -5.40
CA CYS A 8 -41.91 52.24 -6.58
C CYS A 8 -40.94 52.01 -7.77
N CYS A 9 -41.19 51.01 -8.60
CA CYS A 9 -40.71 50.95 -9.98
C CYS A 9 -41.87 51.35 -10.89
N ILE A 10 -41.59 52.01 -12.02
CA ILE A 10 -42.21 51.85 -13.36
C ILE A 10 -42.07 53.12 -14.21
N GLY A 11 -41.79 52.92 -15.51
CA GLY A 11 -42.08 53.84 -16.63
C GLY A 11 -40.87 53.99 -17.54
N LEU A 12 -40.66 53.26 -18.66
CA LEU A 12 -41.48 52.79 -19.77
C LEU A 12 -41.76 53.86 -20.86
N ALA A 13 -41.40 53.48 -22.10
CA ALA A 13 -41.73 54.05 -23.42
C ALA A 13 -41.06 55.39 -23.81
N CYS A 14 -40.70 55.68 -25.06
CA CYS A 14 -40.61 55.00 -26.36
C CYS A 14 -40.21 56.11 -27.36
N THR A 15 -39.57 55.77 -28.47
CA THR A 15 -39.71 56.33 -29.84
C THR A 15 -38.42 56.76 -30.57
N THR A 16 -38.15 55.96 -31.62
CA THR A 16 -37.85 56.30 -33.03
C THR A 16 -36.56 57.02 -33.47
N ALA A 17 -35.79 56.24 -34.25
CA ALA A 17 -35.39 56.47 -35.65
C ALA A 17 -34.24 57.45 -36.00
N GLY A 18 -33.34 56.95 -36.87
CA GLY A 18 -33.01 57.68 -38.11
C GLY A 18 -31.58 58.20 -38.30
N ALA A 19 -30.77 57.40 -38.99
CA ALA A 19 -29.86 57.74 -40.10
C ALA A 19 -28.69 58.77 -39.95
N ALA A 20 -27.58 58.32 -40.56
CA ALA A 20 -26.31 58.97 -40.91
C ALA A 20 -26.39 60.37 -41.54
N THR A 21 -25.37 61.22 -41.33
CA THR A 21 -24.46 61.75 -42.39
C THR A 21 -23.37 62.71 -41.85
N THR A 22 -22.16 62.50 -42.38
CA THR A 22 -21.06 63.42 -42.76
C THR A 22 -21.01 64.92 -42.38
N ALA A 23 -19.86 65.29 -41.77
CA ALA A 23 -18.97 66.45 -42.06
C ALA A 23 -19.44 67.91 -41.79
N PRO A 24 -18.54 68.93 -41.82
CA PRO A 24 -17.45 69.22 -40.86
C PRO A 24 -17.48 70.72 -40.37
N VAL A 25 -16.31 71.22 -39.90
CA VAL A 25 -15.87 72.61 -39.56
C VAL A 25 -16.34 73.23 -38.21
N PRO A 26 -15.63 74.25 -37.64
CA PRO A 26 -14.30 74.81 -37.95
C PRO A 26 -13.42 75.14 -36.72
N THR A 27 -12.34 75.91 -36.98
CA THR A 27 -11.65 76.87 -36.08
C THR A 27 -10.55 76.25 -35.20
N THR A 28 -9.31 76.75 -35.10
CA THR A 28 -8.74 78.06 -35.43
C THR A 28 -7.22 77.89 -35.49
N ALA A 29 -6.58 78.35 -36.57
CA ALA A 29 -5.13 78.50 -36.62
C ALA A 29 -4.75 79.91 -36.11
N PRO A 30 -3.84 80.06 -35.14
CA PRO A 30 -3.22 81.34 -34.90
C PRO A 30 -2.07 81.55 -35.91
N ALA A 31 -2.24 82.56 -36.74
CA ALA A 31 -1.16 83.19 -37.47
C ALA A 31 -0.21 83.88 -36.48
N GLN A 32 1.07 83.51 -36.50
CA GLN A 32 2.14 84.28 -35.88
C GLN A 32 3.36 84.34 -36.82
N ALA A 33 3.41 85.45 -37.54
CA ALA A 33 4.59 86.24 -37.89
C ALA A 33 5.91 85.48 -38.17
N ALA A 34 6.08 84.99 -39.39
CA ALA A 34 7.40 84.89 -39.99
C ALA A 34 7.85 86.30 -40.42
N ARG A 35 8.59 87.00 -39.54
CA ARG A 35 9.49 88.06 -40.01
C ARG A 35 10.61 87.36 -40.77
N ALA A 36 10.52 87.35 -42.11
CA ALA A 36 11.66 87.11 -42.96
C ALA A 36 12.70 88.20 -42.67
N GLY A 37 13.74 87.87 -41.91
CA GLY A 37 14.95 88.66 -41.87
C GLY A 37 15.56 88.64 -43.26
N LYS A 38 16.06 89.80 -43.72
CA LYS A 38 16.80 89.96 -44.98
C LYS A 38 17.74 88.78 -45.20
N ASP A 39 17.77 88.24 -46.42
CA ASP A 39 18.84 87.37 -46.91
C ASP A 39 20.14 88.18 -47.03
N ASP A 40 20.66 88.61 -45.90
CA ASP A 40 22.02 89.10 -45.78
C ASP A 40 22.91 87.86 -45.86
N LYS A 41 23.72 87.83 -46.92
CA LYS A 41 24.74 86.81 -47.14
C LYS A 41 26.11 87.45 -46.94
N VAL A 42 27.01 86.72 -46.30
CA VAL A 42 28.37 87.18 -46.02
C VAL A 42 29.38 86.10 -46.40
N VAL A 43 30.52 86.54 -46.92
CA VAL A 43 31.70 85.68 -47.09
C VAL A 43 32.52 85.77 -45.81
N LEU A 44 32.73 84.64 -45.16
CA LEU A 44 33.49 84.50 -43.92
C LEU A 44 34.94 84.14 -44.29
N ASN A 45 35.89 85.04 -44.02
CA ASN A 45 37.31 84.74 -44.16
C ASN A 45 38.09 85.29 -42.97
N PHE A 46 38.10 84.50 -41.90
CA PHE A 46 38.84 84.78 -40.68
C PHE A 46 39.90 83.69 -40.53
N VAL A 47 41.18 84.05 -40.60
CA VAL A 47 42.30 83.12 -40.40
C VAL A 47 43.05 83.55 -39.15
N ASP A 48 43.13 82.67 -38.16
CA ASP A 48 43.79 82.91 -36.86
C ASP A 48 43.34 84.22 -36.17
N ALA A 49 42.07 84.57 -36.34
CA ALA A 49 41.50 85.79 -35.80
C ALA A 49 41.04 85.58 -34.34
N ASP A 50 41.21 86.60 -33.51
CA ASP A 50 40.75 86.57 -32.12
C ASP A 50 39.22 86.35 -32.05
N ILE A 51 38.79 85.43 -31.17
CA ILE A 51 37.39 85.05 -31.00
C ILE A 51 36.48 86.28 -30.76
N THR A 52 36.92 87.23 -29.95
CA THR A 52 36.17 88.45 -29.65
C THR A 52 35.97 89.32 -30.89
N SER A 53 36.97 89.37 -31.78
CA SER A 53 36.93 90.13 -33.03
C SER A 53 35.99 89.48 -34.04
N VAL A 54 36.07 88.15 -34.19
CA VAL A 54 35.20 87.39 -35.12
C VAL A 54 33.74 87.42 -34.67
N VAL A 55 33.48 87.19 -33.37
CA VAL A 55 32.12 87.24 -32.83
C VAL A 55 31.56 88.65 -32.90
N SER A 56 32.35 89.71 -32.67
CA SER A 56 31.88 91.11 -32.79
C SER A 56 31.59 91.51 -34.25
N ALA A 57 32.37 91.02 -35.20
CA ALA A 57 32.10 91.21 -36.63
C ALA A 57 30.80 90.50 -37.04
N LEU A 58 30.61 89.27 -36.59
CA LEU A 58 29.38 88.51 -36.85
C LEU A 58 28.18 89.03 -36.05
N ALA A 59 28.37 89.60 -34.87
CA ALA A 59 27.33 90.23 -34.06
C ALA A 59 26.64 91.38 -34.81
N ARG A 60 27.46 92.23 -35.45
CA ARG A 60 26.98 93.35 -36.28
C ARG A 60 26.21 92.85 -37.50
N PHE A 61 26.68 91.77 -38.13
CA PHE A 61 26.03 91.16 -39.28
C PHE A 61 24.71 90.45 -38.93
N LEU A 62 24.70 89.71 -37.82
CA LEU A 62 23.54 88.96 -37.35
C LEU A 62 22.48 89.85 -36.68
N GLY A 63 22.80 91.13 -36.42
CA GLY A 63 21.93 92.05 -35.67
C GLY A 63 21.67 91.59 -34.23
N ARG A 64 22.62 90.86 -33.63
CA ARG A 64 22.49 90.26 -32.29
C ARG A 64 23.56 90.79 -31.35
N ASN A 65 23.16 91.06 -30.12
CA ASN A 65 24.08 91.50 -29.08
C ASN A 65 24.72 90.28 -28.43
N PHE A 66 26.06 90.23 -28.42
CA PHE A 66 26.83 89.20 -27.72
C PHE A 66 27.49 89.77 -26.46
N LEU A 67 27.37 89.05 -25.34
CA LEU A 67 28.07 89.35 -24.09
C LEU A 67 29.17 88.31 -23.87
N PHE A 68 30.40 88.78 -23.63
CA PHE A 68 31.57 87.92 -23.47
C PHE A 68 31.94 87.75 -22.00
N ASP A 69 32.22 86.52 -21.61
CA ASP A 69 32.95 86.27 -20.36
C ASP A 69 34.45 86.58 -20.56
N PRO A 70 35.14 87.26 -19.62
CA PRO A 70 36.58 87.52 -19.67
C PRO A 70 37.47 86.28 -19.90
N ARG A 71 36.93 85.08 -19.65
CA ARG A 71 37.60 83.78 -19.86
C ARG A 71 37.64 83.34 -21.33
N VAL A 72 36.88 83.97 -22.22
CA VAL A 72 36.85 83.63 -23.66
C VAL A 72 38.05 84.27 -24.36
N LYS A 73 39.18 83.54 -24.39
CA LYS A 73 40.40 83.93 -25.12
C LYS A 73 40.82 82.83 -26.07
N GLY A 74 41.31 83.21 -27.25
CA GLY A 74 41.82 82.29 -28.26
C GLY A 74 41.56 82.79 -29.67
N GLN A 75 42.14 82.06 -30.63
CA GLN A 75 42.00 82.33 -32.05
C GLN A 75 41.15 81.25 -32.72
N ILE A 76 40.32 81.67 -33.67
CA ILE A 76 39.50 80.79 -34.51
C ILE A 76 39.72 81.08 -35.98
N THR A 77 39.64 80.02 -36.77
CA THR A 77 39.72 80.07 -38.23
C THR A 77 38.36 79.68 -38.79
N LEU A 78 37.76 80.58 -39.55
CA LEU A 78 36.44 80.45 -40.16
C LEU A 78 36.54 80.89 -41.63
N VAL A 79 36.52 79.92 -42.54
CA VAL A 79 36.66 80.16 -43.97
C VAL A 79 35.44 79.57 -44.69
N SER A 80 34.80 80.36 -45.54
CA SER A 80 33.72 79.95 -46.44
C SER A 80 34.08 80.30 -47.89
N GLU A 81 34.02 79.31 -48.79
CA GLU A 81 34.36 79.49 -50.21
C GLU A 81 33.29 80.28 -51.00
N GLY A 82 32.09 80.46 -50.45
CA GLY A 82 30.98 81.20 -51.07
C GLY A 82 30.16 82.00 -50.05
N GLU A 83 29.18 82.76 -50.55
CA GLU A 83 28.26 83.55 -49.74
C GLU A 83 27.39 82.68 -48.82
N VAL A 84 27.53 82.87 -47.50
CA VAL A 84 26.82 82.08 -46.48
C VAL A 84 25.65 82.90 -45.91
N PRO A 85 24.42 82.34 -45.84
CA PRO A 85 23.29 82.97 -45.17
C PRO A 85 23.54 83.18 -43.67
N ALA A 86 22.94 84.20 -43.07
CA ALA A 86 23.06 84.51 -41.64
C ALA A 86 22.86 83.31 -40.69
N ALA A 87 21.91 82.40 -40.97
CA ALA A 87 21.68 81.21 -40.16
C ALA A 87 22.84 80.20 -40.24
N THR A 88 23.38 79.98 -41.43
CA THR A 88 24.51 79.07 -41.65
C THR A 88 25.80 79.68 -41.10
N ALA A 89 25.99 80.99 -41.21
CA ALA A 89 27.12 81.71 -40.62
C ALA A 89 27.10 81.61 -39.07
N TYR A 90 25.92 81.72 -38.46
CA TYR A 90 25.74 81.49 -37.03
C TYR A 90 26.06 80.04 -36.62
N GLY A 91 25.65 79.05 -37.42
CA GLY A 91 25.99 77.64 -37.19
C GLY A 91 27.49 77.34 -37.35
N MET A 92 28.17 77.99 -38.30
CA MET A 92 29.63 77.89 -38.46
C MET A 92 30.35 78.51 -37.24
N LEU A 93 29.86 79.65 -36.74
CA LEU A 93 30.38 80.29 -35.54
C LEU A 93 30.18 79.42 -34.28
N SER A 94 28.97 78.88 -34.06
CA SER A 94 28.69 78.03 -32.90
C SER A 94 29.55 76.75 -32.93
N THR A 95 29.78 76.18 -34.11
CA THR A 95 30.64 75.00 -34.29
C THR A 95 32.11 75.34 -34.05
N ALA A 96 32.60 76.48 -34.53
CA ALA A 96 33.97 76.93 -34.30
C ALA A 96 34.24 77.26 -32.81
N LEU A 97 33.26 77.87 -32.12
CA LEU A 97 33.32 78.10 -30.68
C LEU A 97 33.31 76.78 -29.89
N ARG A 98 32.48 75.81 -30.32
CA ARG A 98 32.43 74.46 -29.74
C ARG A 98 33.77 73.74 -29.83
N MET A 99 34.46 73.82 -30.98
CA MET A 99 35.79 73.24 -31.18
C MET A 99 36.85 73.81 -30.22
N ARG A 100 36.64 75.03 -29.70
CA ARG A 100 37.50 75.68 -28.71
C ARG A 100 36.99 75.57 -27.27
N GLY A 101 35.92 74.80 -27.02
CA GLY A 101 35.38 74.58 -25.67
C GLY A 101 34.51 75.72 -25.13
N PHE A 102 34.01 76.60 -26.00
CA PHE A 102 33.07 77.67 -25.67
C PHE A 102 31.68 77.36 -26.24
N ALA A 103 30.64 77.83 -25.55
CA ALA A 103 29.26 77.67 -25.97
C ALA A 103 28.53 79.02 -25.94
N ILE A 104 27.57 79.17 -26.86
CA ILE A 104 26.65 80.30 -26.87
C ILE A 104 25.40 79.89 -26.09
N VAL A 105 25.03 80.70 -25.10
CA VAL A 105 23.79 80.56 -24.33
C VAL A 105 22.93 81.79 -24.58
N ASP A 106 21.75 81.59 -25.16
CA ASP A 106 20.80 82.67 -25.42
C ASP A 106 19.97 82.95 -24.14
N VAL A 107 20.09 84.17 -23.60
CA VAL A 107 19.32 84.61 -22.43
C VAL A 107 18.60 85.91 -22.76
N GLY A 108 17.31 85.82 -23.08
CA GLY A 108 16.50 86.96 -23.51
C GLY A 108 16.95 87.48 -24.88
N GLU A 109 17.24 88.78 -24.98
CA GLU A 109 17.68 89.44 -26.23
C GLU A 109 19.21 89.47 -26.41
N VAL A 110 19.99 88.85 -25.50
CA VAL A 110 21.46 88.84 -25.54
C VAL A 110 21.99 87.40 -25.54
N SER A 111 22.91 87.11 -26.46
CA SER A 111 23.62 85.84 -26.54
C SER A 111 24.92 85.91 -25.73
N ARG A 112 25.08 85.07 -24.71
CA ARG A 112 26.29 85.03 -23.88
C ARG A 112 27.26 83.98 -24.41
N VAL A 113 28.53 84.34 -24.60
CA VAL A 113 29.59 83.39 -24.92
C VAL A 113 30.31 83.02 -23.62
N VAL A 114 30.15 81.78 -23.18
CA VAL A 114 30.67 81.27 -21.91
C VAL A 114 31.43 79.95 -22.14
N PRO A 115 32.37 79.57 -21.25
CA PRO A 115 32.94 78.23 -21.25
C PRO A 115 31.84 77.15 -21.15
N VAL A 116 32.04 75.99 -21.80
CA VAL A 116 31.05 74.89 -21.83
C VAL A 116 30.66 74.41 -20.42
N ALA A 117 31.57 74.50 -19.44
CA ALA A 117 31.27 74.14 -18.05
C ALA A 117 30.17 75.03 -17.43
N ASP A 118 30.20 76.34 -17.69
CA ASP A 118 29.24 77.31 -17.16
C ASP A 118 27.93 77.30 -17.98
N ALA A 119 28.00 76.93 -19.26
CA ALA A 119 26.83 76.76 -20.13
C ALA A 119 25.85 75.69 -19.63
N LYS A 120 26.33 74.66 -18.91
CA LYS A 120 25.49 73.59 -18.33
C LYS A 120 24.52 74.10 -17.28
N LEU A 121 24.89 75.14 -16.55
CA LEU A 121 24.07 75.73 -15.47
C LEU A 121 23.08 76.77 -15.99
N GLN A 122 23.35 77.34 -17.17
CA GLN A 122 22.57 78.45 -17.74
C GLN A 122 21.74 78.04 -18.97
N GLY A 123 21.86 76.79 -19.43
CA GLY A 123 21.12 76.27 -20.58
C GLY A 123 19.60 76.20 -20.33
N GLY A 124 18.82 76.76 -21.24
CA GLY A 124 17.35 76.72 -21.19
C GLY A 124 16.77 75.34 -21.54
N SER A 125 15.49 75.15 -21.21
CA SER A 125 14.70 74.03 -21.73
C SER A 125 14.33 74.29 -23.19
N VAL A 126 14.51 73.30 -24.06
CA VAL A 126 14.19 73.46 -25.49
C VAL A 126 12.71 73.23 -25.73
N ASN A 127 12.02 74.30 -26.12
CA ASN A 127 10.82 74.23 -26.94
C ASN A 127 11.24 74.18 -28.42
N THR A 128 10.61 73.29 -29.18
CA THR A 128 11.05 72.70 -30.47
C THR A 128 11.12 73.65 -31.69
N ARG A 129 11.60 74.89 -31.54
CA ARG A 129 11.59 75.84 -32.66
C ARG A 129 12.77 76.81 -32.75
N ASN A 130 13.87 76.58 -32.03
CA ASN A 130 15.07 77.42 -32.16
C ASN A 130 16.20 76.68 -32.89
N PRO A 131 16.54 77.04 -34.14
CA PRO A 131 17.59 76.39 -34.94
C PRO A 131 19.01 76.86 -34.56
N GLY A 132 19.26 77.14 -33.28
CA GLY A 132 20.57 77.57 -32.79
C GLY A 132 21.35 76.39 -32.21
N GLY A 133 22.61 76.19 -32.59
CA GLY A 133 23.48 75.10 -32.13
C GLY A 133 23.97 75.24 -30.67
N GLY A 134 23.08 75.58 -29.74
CA GLY A 134 23.34 75.73 -28.31
C GLY A 134 23.26 74.42 -27.52
N LEU A 135 23.70 74.48 -26.25
CA LEU A 135 23.55 73.41 -25.27
C LEU A 135 22.13 73.45 -24.67
N ALA A 136 21.48 72.30 -24.59
CA ALA A 136 20.09 72.18 -24.20
C ALA A 136 19.85 70.97 -23.30
N THR A 137 18.84 71.06 -22.42
CA THR A 137 18.36 69.90 -21.66
C THR A 137 16.99 69.46 -22.18
N ARG A 138 16.86 68.18 -22.55
CA ARG A 138 15.61 67.57 -23.01
C ARG A 138 15.27 66.33 -22.17
N THR A 139 13.99 66.20 -21.85
CA THR A 139 13.45 65.01 -21.18
C THR A 139 12.81 64.08 -22.20
N PHE A 140 13.16 62.79 -22.15
CA PHE A 140 12.58 61.71 -22.95
C PHE A 140 11.80 60.79 -22.03
N ARG A 141 10.56 60.46 -22.37
CA ARG A 141 9.76 59.49 -21.62
C ARG A 141 9.71 58.19 -22.41
N LEU A 142 10.08 57.08 -21.76
CA LEU A 142 10.08 55.73 -22.32
C LEU A 142 8.80 54.99 -21.92
N ASN A 143 8.21 54.23 -22.83
CA ASN A 143 6.94 53.53 -22.61
C ASN A 143 7.09 52.03 -22.36
N TYR A 144 8.07 51.39 -23.00
CA TYR A 144 8.24 49.94 -23.03
C TYR A 144 9.54 49.49 -22.39
N GLU A 145 10.62 50.25 -22.58
CA GLU A 145 11.94 49.94 -22.01
C GLU A 145 12.25 50.74 -20.74
N ASN A 146 13.10 50.20 -19.87
CA ASN A 146 13.50 50.86 -18.62
C ASN A 146 14.58 51.93 -18.88
N ALA A 147 14.38 53.14 -18.35
CA ALA A 147 15.32 54.25 -18.44
C ALA A 147 16.73 53.91 -17.93
N GLU A 148 16.87 53.12 -16.87
CA GLU A 148 18.18 52.70 -16.37
C GLU A 148 18.89 51.73 -17.32
N ALA A 149 18.12 50.84 -17.97
CA ALA A 149 18.66 49.87 -18.93
C ALA A 149 19.18 50.53 -20.21
N MET A 150 18.68 51.73 -20.53
CA MET A 150 19.11 52.51 -21.70
C MET A 150 20.41 53.30 -21.45
N LEU A 151 20.81 53.53 -20.20
CA LEU A 151 22.01 54.32 -19.87
C LEU A 151 23.31 53.78 -20.49
N PRO A 152 23.62 52.47 -20.42
CA PRO A 152 24.85 51.93 -20.99
C PRO A 152 24.92 52.08 -22.52
N VAL A 153 23.77 52.06 -23.18
CA VAL A 153 23.64 52.18 -24.64
C VAL A 153 23.77 53.63 -25.08
N LEU A 154 23.21 54.58 -24.33
CA LEU A 154 23.17 56.00 -24.70
C LEU A 154 24.39 56.80 -24.21
N LYS A 155 25.04 56.40 -23.11
CA LYS A 155 26.19 57.12 -22.53
C LYS A 155 27.37 57.31 -23.49
N PRO A 156 27.76 56.35 -24.35
CA PRO A 156 28.81 56.54 -25.35
C PRO A 156 28.45 57.53 -26.48
N LEU A 157 27.16 57.82 -26.67
CA LEU A 157 26.65 58.66 -27.75
C LEU A 157 26.56 60.15 -27.37
N ILE A 158 26.87 60.48 -26.10
CA ILE A 158 26.86 61.83 -25.54
C ILE A 158 28.31 62.28 -25.34
N ALA A 159 28.58 63.58 -25.50
CA ALA A 159 29.92 64.10 -25.22
C ALA A 159 30.34 63.79 -23.77
N ALA A 160 31.59 63.39 -23.54
CA ALA A 160 32.08 62.97 -22.21
C ALA A 160 31.88 64.02 -21.10
N GLU A 161 31.83 65.29 -21.49
CA GLU A 161 31.61 66.43 -20.60
C GLU A 161 30.13 66.60 -20.21
N ASN A 162 29.20 66.00 -20.92
CA ASN A 162 27.77 66.24 -20.80
C ASN A 162 27.06 65.14 -19.99
N SER A 163 25.98 65.51 -19.29
CA SER A 163 25.31 64.61 -18.33
C SER A 163 24.05 63.96 -18.92
N ILE A 164 23.83 62.70 -18.54
CA ILE A 164 22.60 61.95 -18.75
C ILE A 164 22.18 61.32 -17.42
N ASN A 165 20.92 61.54 -17.04
CA ASN A 165 20.35 60.97 -15.83
C ASN A 165 19.05 60.24 -16.15
N ALA A 166 18.88 59.05 -15.60
CA ALA A 166 17.63 58.30 -15.67
C ALA A 166 16.85 58.48 -14.37
N TYR A 167 15.56 58.75 -14.49
CA TYR A 167 14.60 58.70 -13.39
C TYR A 167 13.73 57.45 -13.57
N PRO A 168 13.99 56.38 -12.81
CA PRO A 168 13.25 55.12 -12.95
C PRO A 168 11.77 55.27 -12.55
N ALA A 169 11.46 56.17 -11.61
CA ALA A 169 10.11 56.31 -11.06
C ALA A 169 9.04 56.73 -12.08
N ASN A 170 9.40 57.58 -13.04
CA ASN A 170 8.53 58.01 -14.13
C ASN A 170 9.03 57.56 -15.51
N ASN A 171 10.03 56.69 -15.52
CA ASN A 171 10.69 56.16 -16.71
C ASN A 171 11.12 57.27 -17.70
N THR A 172 11.77 58.30 -17.17
CA THR A 172 12.26 59.42 -17.98
C THR A 172 13.78 59.52 -17.99
N LEU A 173 14.32 59.88 -19.15
CA LEU A 173 15.73 60.20 -19.35
C LEU A 173 15.87 61.71 -19.52
N VAL A 174 16.67 62.33 -18.67
CA VAL A 174 17.04 63.74 -18.78
C VAL A 174 18.44 63.81 -19.38
N VAL A 175 18.52 64.36 -20.58
CA VAL A 175 19.77 64.45 -21.35
C VAL A 175 20.09 65.91 -21.59
N THR A 176 21.31 66.32 -21.23
CA THR A 176 21.84 67.65 -21.52
C THR A 176 22.92 67.53 -22.58
N ASP A 177 22.67 67.99 -23.81
CA ASP A 177 23.65 67.96 -24.90
C ASP A 177 23.35 69.04 -25.96
N TYR A 178 24.16 69.10 -27.01
CA TYR A 178 23.90 69.94 -28.17
C TYR A 178 22.60 69.55 -28.87
N ILE A 179 21.87 70.55 -29.36
CA ILE A 179 20.55 70.38 -29.98
C ILE A 179 20.56 69.34 -31.11
N ASP A 180 21.56 69.35 -31.99
CA ASP A 180 21.68 68.37 -33.09
C ASP A 180 21.84 66.92 -32.58
N ASN A 181 22.56 66.73 -31.47
CA ASN A 181 22.75 65.41 -30.90
C ASN A 181 21.49 64.93 -30.15
N LEU A 182 20.74 65.84 -29.53
CA LEU A 182 19.45 65.52 -28.90
C LEU A 182 18.42 65.02 -29.93
N GLU A 183 18.40 65.54 -31.15
CA GLU A 183 17.55 65.04 -32.23
C GLU A 183 17.98 63.65 -32.74
N ARG A 184 19.30 63.39 -32.76
CA ARG A 184 19.83 62.06 -33.08
C ARG A 184 19.45 61.04 -31.99
N LEU A 185 19.63 61.40 -30.72
CA LEU A 185 19.27 60.55 -29.58
C LEU A 185 17.77 60.27 -29.54
N ALA A 186 16.92 61.26 -29.87
CA ALA A 186 15.46 61.07 -29.96
C ALA A 186 15.09 59.92 -30.91
N ARG A 187 15.68 59.89 -32.12
CA ARG A 187 15.42 58.84 -33.12
C ARG A 187 15.90 57.46 -32.66
N ILE A 188 17.03 57.39 -31.96
CA ILE A 188 17.58 56.12 -31.44
C ILE A 188 16.67 55.59 -30.33
N ILE A 189 16.27 56.45 -29.40
CA ILE A 189 15.36 56.09 -28.30
C ILE A 189 14.04 55.56 -28.87
N GLU A 190 13.46 56.25 -29.86
CA GLU A 190 12.20 55.83 -30.50
C GLU A 190 12.32 54.45 -31.20
N SER A 191 13.48 54.15 -31.80
CA SER A 191 13.70 52.85 -32.45
C SER A 191 13.87 51.67 -31.47
N ILE A 192 14.29 51.94 -30.24
CA ILE A 192 14.56 50.92 -29.23
C ILE A 192 13.35 50.73 -28.29
N ASP A 193 12.61 51.80 -28.01
CA ASP A 193 11.38 51.80 -27.19
C ASP A 193 10.20 51.17 -27.96
N THR A 194 10.32 49.89 -28.29
CA THR A 194 9.30 49.07 -28.97
C THR A 194 8.65 48.09 -27.98
N PRO A 195 7.38 47.70 -28.16
CA PRO A 195 6.70 46.78 -27.24
C PRO A 195 7.36 45.40 -27.26
N THR A 196 7.90 44.96 -26.11
CA THR A 196 8.36 43.57 -25.94
C THR A 196 7.17 42.62 -26.05
N SER A 197 7.17 41.70 -27.01
CA SER A 197 6.11 40.69 -27.18
C SER A 197 6.21 39.64 -26.08
N LEU A 198 5.41 39.77 -25.03
CA LEU A 198 5.19 38.72 -24.04
C LEU A 198 4.10 37.78 -24.59
N ASP A 199 4.48 36.55 -24.94
CA ASP A 199 3.55 35.52 -25.42
C ASP A 199 3.12 34.62 -24.25
N ALA A 200 1.81 34.45 -24.08
CA ALA A 200 1.22 33.69 -22.98
C ALA A 200 0.16 32.72 -23.51
N GLU A 201 0.31 31.45 -23.17
CA GLU A 201 -0.55 30.38 -23.67
C GLU A 201 -0.99 29.43 -22.56
N VAL A 202 -2.20 28.89 -22.68
CA VAL A 202 -2.79 27.94 -21.72
C VAL A 202 -3.01 26.60 -22.41
N VAL A 203 -2.36 25.55 -21.90
CA VAL A 203 -2.47 24.17 -22.38
C VAL A 203 -3.29 23.34 -21.40
N LYS A 204 -4.43 22.80 -21.81
CA LYS A 204 -5.26 21.91 -20.98
C LYS A 204 -4.75 20.47 -21.05
N LEU A 205 -4.61 19.82 -19.89
CA LEU A 205 -4.15 18.43 -19.78
C LEU A 205 -5.35 17.48 -19.61
N ARG A 206 -5.35 16.38 -20.36
CA ARG A 206 -6.35 15.32 -20.33
C ARG A 206 -5.96 14.16 -19.42
N ASN A 207 -4.70 13.73 -19.47
CA ASN A 207 -4.25 12.51 -18.78
C ASN A 207 -3.40 12.78 -17.54
N GLY A 208 -2.51 13.78 -17.62
CA GLY A 208 -1.59 14.13 -16.54
C GLY A 208 -2.12 15.19 -15.57
N VAL A 209 -1.53 15.23 -14.38
CA VAL A 209 -1.80 16.26 -13.37
C VAL A 209 -0.97 17.51 -13.66
N ALA A 210 -1.63 18.68 -13.73
CA ALA A 210 -0.97 19.94 -14.08
C ALA A 210 0.20 20.32 -13.18
N VAL A 211 0.11 20.01 -11.89
CA VAL A 211 1.16 20.31 -10.91
C VAL A 211 2.44 19.52 -11.23
N ASP A 212 2.31 18.22 -11.49
CA ASP A 212 3.45 17.33 -11.75
C ASP A 212 4.11 17.66 -13.09
N ILE A 213 3.29 17.87 -14.13
CA ILE A 213 3.78 18.22 -15.47
C ILE A 213 4.45 19.59 -15.47
N ALA A 214 3.89 20.59 -14.76
CA ALA A 214 4.51 21.92 -14.69
C ALA A 214 5.84 21.89 -13.94
N GLY A 215 5.96 21.09 -12.86
CA GLY A 215 7.22 20.91 -12.13
C GLY A 215 8.31 20.31 -13.01
N LEU A 216 8.01 19.20 -13.68
CA LEU A 216 8.93 18.53 -14.60
C LEU A 216 9.27 19.40 -15.81
N ALA A 217 8.28 20.09 -16.40
CA ALA A 217 8.52 20.99 -17.53
C ALA A 217 9.39 22.18 -17.15
N THR A 218 9.22 22.74 -15.94
CA THR A 218 10.08 23.83 -15.44
C THR A 218 11.52 23.34 -15.28
N GLU A 219 11.72 22.20 -14.64
CA GLU A 219 13.07 21.61 -14.45
C GLU A 219 13.77 21.32 -15.79
N LEU A 220 13.04 20.80 -16.78
CA LEU A 220 13.59 20.51 -18.11
C LEU A 220 13.86 21.77 -18.95
N LEU A 221 13.08 22.85 -18.77
CA LEU A 221 13.23 24.11 -19.51
C LEU A 221 14.24 25.07 -18.86
N GLU A 222 14.49 24.97 -17.55
CA GLU A 222 15.48 25.76 -16.81
C GLU A 222 16.93 25.23 -16.97
N GLY A 223 17.14 24.23 -17.82
CA GLY A 223 18.44 23.62 -18.08
C GLY A 223 19.53 24.62 -18.51
N SER A 224 20.49 24.86 -17.62
CA SER A 224 21.85 25.39 -17.89
C SER A 224 22.01 26.86 -18.34
N GLY A 225 21.05 27.74 -18.06
CA GLY A 225 21.17 29.18 -18.33
C GLY A 225 21.52 30.01 -17.09
N GLU A 226 22.48 30.94 -17.23
CA GLU A 226 22.94 31.90 -16.22
C GLU A 226 21.76 32.60 -15.49
N LYS A 227 21.86 32.72 -14.15
CA LYS A 227 20.79 33.06 -13.18
C LYS A 227 20.08 34.42 -13.35
N GLY A 228 20.21 35.11 -14.47
CA GLY A 228 19.67 36.47 -14.68
C GLY A 228 18.47 36.58 -15.62
N ARG A 229 18.17 35.58 -16.46
CA ARG A 229 17.17 35.72 -17.54
C ARG A 229 16.17 34.56 -17.54
N ARG A 230 15.15 34.64 -16.67
CA ARG A 230 13.97 33.75 -16.73
C ARG A 230 13.13 34.11 -17.95
N ASP A 231 13.49 33.59 -19.11
CA ASP A 231 12.79 33.84 -20.37
C ASP A 231 11.53 32.96 -20.55
N ILE A 232 11.33 31.93 -19.73
CA ILE A 232 10.16 31.05 -19.76
C ILE A 232 9.70 30.78 -18.32
N VAL A 233 8.41 30.92 -18.06
CA VAL A 233 7.77 30.59 -16.79
C VAL A 233 6.60 29.66 -17.08
N VAL A 234 6.63 28.47 -16.47
CA VAL A 234 5.55 27.48 -16.55
C VAL A 234 4.82 27.46 -15.20
N LEU A 235 3.50 27.59 -15.23
CA LEU A 235 2.66 27.66 -14.04
C LEU A 235 1.49 26.67 -14.17
N ALA A 236 1.23 25.87 -13.14
CA ALA A 236 0.05 25.01 -13.11
C ALA A 236 -1.16 25.74 -12.54
N ASP A 237 -2.32 25.61 -13.19
CA ASP A 237 -3.63 25.84 -12.59
C ASP A 237 -4.27 24.48 -12.25
N PRO A 238 -4.23 24.05 -10.97
CA PRO A 238 -4.80 22.76 -10.56
C PRO A 238 -6.32 22.73 -10.67
N ARG A 239 -7.01 23.87 -10.66
CA ARG A 239 -8.48 23.92 -10.71
C ARG A 239 -9.00 23.58 -12.11
N SER A 240 -8.30 24.04 -13.15
CA SER A 240 -8.67 23.77 -14.54
C SER A 240 -7.85 22.65 -15.20
N ASN A 241 -6.97 22.00 -14.42
CA ASN A 241 -5.95 21.06 -14.89
C ASN A 241 -5.23 21.55 -16.16
N SER A 242 -4.78 22.81 -16.12
CA SER A 242 -4.10 23.44 -17.25
C SER A 242 -2.74 24.01 -16.84
N VAL A 243 -1.84 24.07 -17.80
CA VAL A 243 -0.50 24.62 -17.64
C VAL A 243 -0.42 25.90 -18.45
N VAL A 244 -0.07 26.98 -17.77
CA VAL A 244 0.13 28.31 -18.34
C VAL A 244 1.61 28.51 -18.62
N ILE A 245 1.94 28.81 -19.86
CA ILE A 245 3.30 29.06 -20.34
C ILE A 245 3.42 30.55 -20.62
N ARG A 246 4.44 31.21 -20.09
CA ARG A 246 4.76 32.60 -20.40
C ARG A 246 6.20 32.70 -20.87
N SER A 247 6.45 33.30 -22.04
CA SER A 247 7.80 33.53 -22.53
C SER A 247 7.95 34.87 -23.25
N SER A 248 9.18 35.40 -23.23
CA SER A 248 9.62 36.54 -24.04
C SER A 248 9.80 36.20 -25.53
N SER A 249 9.75 34.90 -25.90
CA SER A 249 9.91 34.44 -27.28
C SER A 249 8.80 33.47 -27.68
N PRO A 250 8.07 33.74 -28.78
CA PRO A 250 7.07 32.82 -29.33
C PRO A 250 7.64 31.45 -29.76
N GLY A 251 8.95 31.37 -30.07
CA GLY A 251 9.59 30.09 -30.38
C GLY A 251 9.79 29.19 -29.15
N ARG A 252 9.79 29.78 -27.95
CA ARG A 252 9.96 29.05 -26.68
C ARG A 252 8.63 28.60 -26.10
N THR A 253 7.54 29.35 -26.32
CA THR A 253 6.18 28.91 -25.96
C THR A 253 5.80 27.66 -26.75
N THR A 254 6.10 27.61 -28.04
CA THR A 254 5.83 26.44 -28.90
C THR A 254 6.62 25.21 -28.49
N LEU A 255 7.91 25.36 -28.15
CA LEU A 255 8.75 24.28 -27.63
C LEU A 255 8.19 23.74 -26.32
N ALA A 256 7.88 24.62 -25.37
CA ALA A 256 7.32 24.23 -24.07
C ALA A 256 5.98 23.47 -24.24
N ARG A 257 5.12 23.91 -25.17
CA ARG A 257 3.87 23.22 -25.53
C ARG A 257 4.13 21.81 -26.06
N GLU A 258 5.07 21.65 -26.97
CA GLU A 258 5.41 20.33 -27.54
C GLU A 258 5.97 19.40 -26.46
N LEU A 259 6.82 19.91 -25.57
CA LEU A 259 7.36 19.15 -24.43
C LEU A 259 6.22 18.68 -23.51
N ILE A 260 5.31 19.58 -23.14
CA ILE A 260 4.14 19.26 -22.33
C ILE A 260 3.28 18.19 -23.02
N ALA A 261 3.04 18.28 -24.33
CA ALA A 261 2.31 17.27 -25.09
C ALA A 261 3.03 15.90 -25.17
N LYS A 262 4.36 15.88 -25.09
CA LYS A 262 5.16 14.63 -24.97
C LYS A 262 5.03 14.04 -23.57
N LEU A 263 5.06 14.86 -22.52
CA LEU A 263 4.89 14.43 -21.13
C LEU A 263 3.46 13.97 -20.81
N GLU A 264 2.44 14.51 -21.48
CA GLU A 264 1.03 14.13 -21.32
C GLU A 264 0.66 12.77 -21.96
N ASN A 265 1.64 12.01 -22.46
CA ASN A 265 1.36 10.68 -22.99
C ASN A 265 0.65 9.85 -21.92
N ALA A 266 -0.47 9.21 -22.29
CA ALA A 266 -1.20 8.35 -21.38
C ALA A 266 -0.28 7.22 -20.95
N GLN A 267 0.26 7.32 -19.73
CA GLN A 267 0.98 6.22 -19.13
C GLN A 267 -0.02 5.08 -18.98
N SER A 268 0.22 3.97 -19.66
CA SER A 268 -0.64 2.79 -19.65
C SER A 268 -0.45 1.99 -18.36
N ASP A 269 -0.01 2.64 -17.27
CA ASP A 269 0.29 1.93 -16.03
C ASP A 269 -1.01 1.44 -15.41
N PRO A 270 -1.16 0.12 -15.17
CA PRO A 270 -2.11 -0.34 -14.17
C PRO A 270 -1.73 0.37 -12.87
N GLY A 271 -2.71 1.02 -12.24
CA GLY A 271 -2.44 1.88 -11.09
C GLY A 271 -1.58 1.18 -10.03
N ASN A 272 -0.92 1.98 -9.20
CA ASN A 272 -0.02 1.51 -8.13
C ASN A 272 -0.71 0.59 -7.09
N LEU A 273 -2.02 0.33 -7.21
CA LEU A 273 -2.86 -0.43 -6.29
C LEU A 273 -3.30 -1.75 -6.94
N HIS A 274 -2.95 -2.84 -6.25
CA HIS A 274 -3.21 -4.22 -6.66
C HIS A 274 -4.07 -4.91 -5.61
N VAL A 275 -5.08 -5.67 -6.05
CA VAL A 275 -5.91 -6.50 -5.18
C VAL A 275 -5.58 -7.97 -5.45
N VAL A 276 -5.14 -8.68 -4.41
CA VAL A 276 -4.77 -10.09 -4.48
C VAL A 276 -5.76 -10.92 -3.66
N TYR A 277 -6.46 -11.84 -4.33
CA TYR A 277 -7.34 -12.80 -3.69
C TYR A 277 -6.53 -14.00 -3.20
N LEU A 278 -6.61 -14.28 -1.90
CA LEU A 278 -5.93 -15.42 -1.28
C LEU A 278 -6.81 -16.66 -1.34
N ARG A 279 -6.23 -17.81 -1.68
CA ARG A 279 -6.96 -19.08 -1.85
C ARG A 279 -6.96 -19.92 -0.58
N ASN A 280 -5.85 -19.93 0.14
CA ASN A 280 -5.60 -20.81 1.28
C ASN A 280 -5.19 -20.04 2.54
N ALA A 281 -4.37 -19.00 2.41
CA ALA A 281 -3.89 -18.19 3.53
C ALA A 281 -4.93 -17.15 3.98
N GLN A 282 -4.86 -16.75 5.25
CA GLN A 282 -5.68 -15.67 5.80
C GLN A 282 -4.99 -14.32 5.57
N SER A 283 -5.74 -13.34 5.03
CA SER A 283 -5.22 -12.01 4.67
C SER A 283 -4.60 -11.26 5.83
N VAL A 284 -5.18 -11.38 7.02
CA VAL A 284 -4.71 -10.72 8.25
C VAL A 284 -3.33 -11.23 8.66
N HIS A 285 -3.14 -12.56 8.70
CA HIS A 285 -1.85 -13.17 9.04
C HIS A 285 -0.79 -12.86 7.98
N LEU A 286 -1.15 -12.95 6.69
CA LEU A 286 -0.22 -12.73 5.59
C LEU A 286 0.24 -11.27 5.53
N ALA A 287 -0.65 -10.30 5.77
CA ALA A 287 -0.27 -8.88 5.87
C ALA A 287 0.71 -8.62 7.02
N GLY A 288 0.57 -9.32 8.15
CA GLY A 288 1.52 -9.25 9.26
C GLY A 288 2.92 -9.74 8.88
N VAL A 289 3.01 -10.86 8.15
CA VAL A 289 4.28 -11.40 7.65
C VAL A 289 4.92 -10.47 6.62
N LEU A 290 4.15 -9.97 5.65
CA LEU A 290 4.65 -9.04 4.64
C LEU A 290 5.13 -7.71 5.22
N ARG A 291 4.47 -7.23 6.29
CA ARG A 291 4.92 -6.05 7.04
C ARG A 291 6.34 -6.27 7.58
N GLY A 292 6.59 -7.41 8.25
CA GLY A 292 7.90 -7.69 8.81
C GLY A 292 9.01 -7.87 7.77
N LEU A 293 8.66 -8.38 6.58
CA LEU A 293 9.60 -8.43 5.45
C LEU A 293 9.97 -7.03 4.92
N LEU A 294 9.04 -6.07 4.97
CA LEU A 294 9.23 -4.73 4.41
C LEU A 294 9.92 -3.78 5.39
N THR A 295 9.69 -3.93 6.70
CA THR A 295 10.32 -3.11 7.74
C THR A 295 11.61 -3.69 8.29
N GLY A 296 11.85 -4.99 8.07
CA GLY A 296 12.85 -5.74 8.83
C GLY A 296 12.48 -5.89 10.31
N GLU A 297 11.24 -5.54 10.68
CA GLU A 297 10.74 -5.62 12.06
C GLU A 297 9.85 -6.86 12.18
N SER A 298 10.34 -7.88 12.89
CA SER A 298 9.59 -9.10 13.13
C SER A 298 8.19 -8.79 13.69
N PRO A 299 7.14 -9.48 13.25
CA PRO A 299 5.80 -9.30 13.80
C PRO A 299 5.74 -9.95 15.19
N ASP A 300 6.20 -9.26 16.22
CA ASP A 300 6.02 -9.71 17.60
C ASP A 300 4.64 -9.32 18.12
N ALA A 301 3.74 -10.32 18.01
CA ALA A 301 2.75 -10.73 18.99
C ALA A 301 2.04 -9.64 19.82
N SER A 302 0.96 -9.10 19.27
CA SER A 302 -0.16 -8.64 20.11
C SER A 302 -0.86 -9.86 20.72
N GLY A 303 -0.37 -10.29 21.89
CA GLY A 303 -0.93 -11.40 22.67
C GLY A 303 -0.28 -11.55 24.05
N THR A 304 -0.72 -10.71 25.00
CA THR A 304 -0.64 -10.90 26.47
C THR A 304 0.75 -10.80 27.13
N GLY A 305 1.00 -9.68 27.83
CA GLY A 305 2.02 -9.56 28.88
C GLY A 305 2.65 -8.17 28.98
N SER A 306 2.41 -7.47 30.10
CA SER A 306 2.99 -6.17 30.47
C SER A 306 4.48 -6.04 30.11
N GLY A 307 4.85 -4.95 29.42
CA GLY A 307 6.24 -4.69 29.09
C GLY A 307 6.59 -3.33 28.50
N SER A 308 5.81 -2.27 28.76
CA SER A 308 6.12 -0.91 28.28
C SER A 308 6.74 -0.02 29.37
N VAL A 309 8.01 -0.28 29.73
CA VAL A 309 8.85 0.69 30.48
C VAL A 309 10.30 0.77 29.96
N ARG A 310 10.62 0.32 28.73
CA ARG A 310 12.02 0.34 28.23
C ARG A 310 12.27 0.97 26.87
N ALA A 311 11.31 1.69 26.31
CA ALA A 311 11.50 2.46 25.07
C ALA A 311 11.09 3.92 25.24
N ALA A 312 11.68 4.61 26.23
CA ALA A 312 11.57 6.06 26.37
C ALA A 312 12.74 6.64 27.20
N LEU A 313 13.98 6.28 26.89
CA LEU A 313 15.19 6.90 27.49
C LEU A 313 16.36 7.02 26.49
N GLY A 314 16.08 6.91 25.18
CA GLY A 314 17.09 6.98 24.12
C GLY A 314 17.07 8.29 23.34
N ALA A 315 16.90 9.44 24.00
CA ALA A 315 17.11 10.75 23.40
C ALA A 315 17.37 11.77 24.52
N GLY A 316 18.61 12.21 24.64
CA GLY A 316 18.98 13.25 25.62
C GLY A 316 20.36 13.01 26.20
N GLY A 317 21.39 13.34 25.42
CA GLY A 317 22.69 13.66 26.00
C GLY A 317 22.61 14.91 26.87
N MET A 318 23.64 15.09 27.68
CA MET A 318 23.88 16.15 28.68
C MET A 318 23.33 15.87 30.08
N LEU A 319 24.20 15.36 30.96
CA LEU A 319 24.76 16.14 32.08
C LEU A 319 25.72 15.25 32.87
N GLY A 320 27.00 15.65 32.85
CA GLY A 320 28.02 15.10 33.74
C GLY A 320 27.84 15.60 35.17
N GLY A 321 28.38 14.85 36.12
CA GLY A 321 28.42 15.24 37.53
C GLY A 321 28.67 14.04 38.43
N ALA A 322 29.93 13.84 38.77
CA ALA A 322 30.44 12.78 39.63
C ALA A 322 29.89 12.83 41.07
N GLY A 323 29.87 11.67 41.73
CA GLY A 323 30.23 11.61 43.15
C GLY A 323 29.29 10.81 44.08
N ALA A 324 29.92 9.85 44.75
CA ALA A 324 29.60 9.29 46.07
C ALA A 324 28.57 8.14 46.16
N ALA A 325 29.16 6.97 46.36
CA ALA A 325 28.57 5.78 46.96
C ALA A 325 28.14 6.02 48.41
N ASN A 326 26.97 5.50 48.79
CA ASN A 326 26.79 4.77 50.04
C ASN A 326 25.53 3.90 49.94
N GLY A 327 25.69 2.59 50.06
CA GLY A 327 24.59 1.64 50.08
C GLY A 327 24.47 1.03 51.46
N THR A 328 23.31 1.18 52.13
CA THR A 328 22.83 0.19 53.10
C THR A 328 21.33 0.33 53.35
N SER A 329 20.63 -0.78 53.07
CA SER A 329 19.44 -1.33 53.72
C SER A 329 18.21 -0.46 54.06
N GLY A 330 17.06 -0.86 53.51
CA GLY A 330 15.83 -1.01 54.29
C GLY A 330 14.62 -0.19 53.85
N GLY A 331 13.57 -0.90 53.40
CA GLY A 331 12.17 -0.56 53.71
C GLY A 331 11.51 0.58 52.93
N ALA A 332 10.71 0.22 51.92
CA ALA A 332 9.62 1.05 51.43
C ALA A 332 8.28 0.50 51.96
N ALA A 333 7.70 1.18 52.94
CA ALA A 333 6.28 1.15 53.26
C ALA A 333 5.91 2.54 53.76
N ASN A 334 5.41 3.38 52.86
CA ASN A 334 4.92 4.71 53.20
C ASN A 334 3.46 4.59 53.65
N ALA A 335 3.24 4.86 54.94
CA ALA A 335 1.93 5.04 55.52
C ALA A 335 1.65 6.53 55.80
N SER A 336 0.35 6.84 55.73
CA SER A 336 -0.38 7.91 56.44
C SER A 336 -0.48 9.28 55.75
N SER A 337 -1.59 10.04 55.86
CA SER A 337 -2.40 10.22 57.08
C SER A 337 -3.69 11.03 56.84
N ALA A 338 -4.71 10.75 57.69
CA ALA A 338 -5.71 11.68 58.27
C ALA A 338 -6.84 12.25 57.37
N ASN A 339 -8.08 12.49 57.84
CA ASN A 339 -8.65 12.61 59.19
C ASN A 339 -10.20 12.66 59.17
N ARG A 340 -10.83 12.24 60.29
CA ARG A 340 -12.12 12.68 60.94
C ARG A 340 -13.43 12.64 60.11
N GLY A 341 -14.56 12.11 60.58
CA GLY A 341 -14.95 11.51 61.86
C GLY A 341 -16.49 11.38 61.98
N SER A 342 -16.93 10.52 62.92
CA SER A 342 -18.16 10.60 63.73
C SER A 342 -19.57 10.28 63.14
N THR A 343 -20.02 9.06 63.49
CA THR A 343 -21.26 8.74 64.25
C THR A 343 -22.63 8.71 63.56
N GLY A 344 -23.25 7.51 63.57
CA GLY A 344 -24.64 7.35 64.06
C GLY A 344 -25.71 6.80 63.09
N GLY A 345 -26.11 5.54 63.32
CA GLY A 345 -27.54 5.17 63.40
C GLY A 345 -28.34 4.84 62.12
N THR A 346 -28.76 3.58 62.05
CA THR A 346 -30.12 3.09 61.65
C THR A 346 -30.71 3.45 60.28
N GLY A 347 -31.20 2.43 59.57
CA GLY A 347 -32.42 2.56 58.75
C GLY A 347 -32.38 1.92 57.36
N THR A 348 -32.90 0.70 57.28
CA THR A 348 -33.89 0.23 56.28
C THR A 348 -34.09 1.01 54.97
N GLY A 349 -33.97 0.26 53.85
CA GLY A 349 -35.10 0.12 52.93
C GLY A 349 -35.05 0.86 51.59
N VAL A 350 -34.99 0.04 50.52
CA VAL A 350 -35.88 0.04 49.35
C VAL A 350 -35.88 1.24 48.37
N SER A 351 -35.64 0.88 47.10
CA SER A 351 -36.05 1.56 45.84
C SER A 351 -35.38 2.92 45.55
N THR A 352 -35.01 3.32 44.33
CA THR A 352 -35.73 3.24 43.06
C THR A 352 -34.77 3.74 41.95
N MET A 353 -34.79 3.17 40.74
CA MET A 353 -34.32 3.92 39.55
C MET A 353 -35.25 5.12 39.31
N PRO A 354 -34.82 6.25 38.68
CA PRO A 354 -34.74 6.38 37.21
C PRO A 354 -33.52 7.22 36.73
N SER A 355 -32.97 6.98 35.53
CA SER A 355 -33.32 7.65 34.25
C SER A 355 -33.39 9.18 34.27
N GLY A 356 -32.49 9.79 33.50
CA GLY A 356 -32.89 10.76 32.49
C GLY A 356 -32.71 12.25 32.81
N GLY A 357 -31.73 12.86 32.16
CA GLY A 357 -32.01 13.99 31.28
C GLY A 357 -31.92 15.43 31.84
N LEU A 358 -31.06 16.20 31.17
CA LEU A 358 -31.26 17.58 30.72
C LEU A 358 -30.92 18.78 31.63
N ARG A 359 -30.14 19.67 30.97
CA ARG A 359 -30.12 21.14 30.99
C ARG A 359 -29.16 21.87 31.93
N GLY A 360 -28.37 22.76 31.32
CA GLY A 360 -27.76 23.91 32.01
C GLY A 360 -26.59 24.54 31.28
N VAL A 361 -26.86 25.34 30.25
CA VAL A 361 -25.93 26.22 29.54
C VAL A 361 -25.39 27.32 30.44
N ALA A 362 -24.08 27.59 30.40
CA ALA A 362 -23.50 28.94 30.50
C ALA A 362 -22.04 28.92 29.99
N GLY A 363 -21.71 29.85 29.08
CA GLY A 363 -20.39 30.02 28.44
C GLY A 363 -19.30 30.48 29.43
N GLY A 364 -18.04 30.62 29.06
CA GLY A 364 -17.40 30.70 27.74
C GLY A 364 -16.27 31.72 27.89
N ALA A 365 -15.01 31.28 27.82
CA ALA A 365 -13.86 32.15 27.55
C ALA A 365 -12.59 31.33 27.21
N SER A 366 -12.03 31.69 26.06
CA SER A 366 -10.61 31.77 25.68
C SER A 366 -9.74 30.51 25.51
N ALA A 367 -9.26 30.44 24.25
CA ALA A 367 -7.87 30.22 23.84
C ALA A 367 -7.42 28.79 23.47
N GLY A 368 -7.50 28.51 22.16
CA GLY A 368 -6.31 28.32 21.33
C GLY A 368 -5.35 27.20 21.72
N GLY A 369 -5.63 26.00 21.26
CA GLY A 369 -4.69 24.88 21.23
C GLY A 369 -5.17 23.82 20.26
N THR A 370 -4.50 23.72 19.12
CA THR A 370 -4.70 22.72 18.07
C THR A 370 -4.53 21.31 18.63
N GLY A 371 -5.66 20.66 18.95
CA GLY A 371 -5.71 19.25 19.29
C GLY A 371 -5.64 18.39 18.03
N THR A 372 -4.52 17.70 17.85
CA THR A 372 -4.45 16.54 16.95
C THR A 372 -5.22 15.40 17.62
N GLN A 373 -6.43 15.17 17.13
CA GLN A 373 -7.32 14.12 17.59
C GLN A 373 -6.78 12.78 17.10
N ALA A 374 -6.03 12.08 17.95
CA ALA A 374 -5.77 10.65 17.78
C ALA A 374 -7.07 9.91 18.11
N GLY A 375 -7.84 9.58 17.07
CA GLY A 375 -9.02 8.74 17.17
C GLY A 375 -8.61 7.33 17.59
N THR A 376 -9.06 6.94 18.79
CA THR A 376 -9.08 5.56 19.25
C THR A 376 -10.14 4.81 18.45
N SER A 377 -9.73 4.11 17.39
CA SER A 377 -10.56 3.09 16.73
C SER A 377 -10.06 1.71 17.13
N GLY A 378 -10.70 1.16 18.15
CA GLY A 378 -10.83 -0.28 18.27
C GLY A 378 -11.75 -0.76 17.15
N ASN A 379 -11.15 -1.25 16.07
CA ASN A 379 -11.77 -2.25 15.20
C ASN A 379 -10.66 -2.98 14.45
N SER A 380 -10.40 -4.23 14.87
CA SER A 380 -9.41 -5.14 14.29
C SER A 380 -9.85 -5.69 12.93
N ASN A 381 -10.19 -4.81 11.98
CA ASN A 381 -10.59 -5.16 10.61
C ASN A 381 -9.88 -4.25 9.61
N GLY A 382 -8.55 -4.41 9.49
CA GLY A 382 -7.76 -3.69 8.49
C GLY A 382 -6.38 -3.36 9.01
N ALA A 383 -5.46 -4.31 8.96
CA ALA A 383 -4.06 -4.09 9.29
C ALA A 383 -3.37 -3.32 8.15
N ALA A 384 -3.71 -2.05 7.95
CA ALA A 384 -3.06 -1.18 6.97
C ALA A 384 -1.67 -0.77 7.48
N PHE A 385 -0.67 -0.87 6.61
CA PHE A 385 0.71 -0.50 6.90
C PHE A 385 1.31 0.23 5.69
N SER A 386 2.22 1.17 5.90
CA SER A 386 2.91 1.92 4.85
C SER A 386 4.40 2.06 5.18
N ALA A 387 5.30 1.53 4.36
CA ALA A 387 6.73 1.79 4.43
C ALA A 387 7.39 1.74 3.05
N GLY A 388 8.40 2.58 2.81
CA GLY A 388 9.16 2.58 1.56
C GLY A 388 8.32 2.86 0.30
N GLY A 389 7.17 3.53 0.44
CA GLY A 389 6.21 3.74 -0.66
C GLY A 389 5.36 2.51 -1.01
N VAL A 390 5.40 1.46 -0.16
CA VAL A 390 4.55 0.28 -0.23
C VAL A 390 3.54 0.30 0.91
N THR A 391 2.26 0.19 0.58
CA THR A 391 1.20 -0.06 1.54
C THR A 391 0.61 -1.45 1.36
N VAL A 392 0.35 -2.13 2.47
CA VAL A 392 -0.29 -3.45 2.48
C VAL A 392 -1.43 -3.39 3.49
N GLN A 393 -2.63 -3.72 3.04
CA GLN A 393 -3.84 -3.74 3.85
C GLN A 393 -4.59 -5.05 3.61
N ALA A 394 -4.95 -5.74 4.69
CA ALA A 394 -5.79 -6.93 4.63
C ALA A 394 -7.27 -6.58 4.79
N ASP A 395 -8.12 -7.13 3.93
CA ASP A 395 -9.55 -7.25 4.18
C ASP A 395 -9.87 -8.68 4.63
N ALA A 396 -10.33 -8.81 5.88
CA ALA A 396 -10.70 -10.10 6.47
C ALA A 396 -12.03 -10.63 5.92
N THR A 397 -12.93 -9.75 5.48
CA THR A 397 -14.28 -10.11 5.03
C THR A 397 -14.24 -10.82 3.68
N THR A 398 -13.43 -10.31 2.76
CA THR A 398 -13.24 -10.89 1.43
C THR A 398 -12.01 -11.80 1.33
N ASN A 399 -11.24 -11.93 2.42
CA ASN A 399 -9.94 -12.61 2.44
C ASN A 399 -9.01 -12.13 1.31
N THR A 400 -8.90 -10.81 1.13
CA THR A 400 -8.07 -10.19 0.10
C THR A 400 -6.98 -9.33 0.71
N LEU A 401 -5.90 -9.17 -0.06
CA LEU A 401 -4.81 -8.27 0.25
C LEU A 401 -4.79 -7.13 -0.77
N ILE A 402 -4.92 -5.90 -0.27
CA ILE A 402 -4.79 -4.68 -1.05
C ILE A 402 -3.36 -4.17 -0.88
N ILE A 403 -2.62 -4.10 -1.98
CA ILE A 403 -1.20 -3.73 -2.00
C ILE A 403 -1.06 -2.48 -2.86
N ALA A 404 -0.67 -1.34 -2.29
CA ALA A 404 -0.24 -0.19 -3.07
C ALA A 404 1.30 -0.16 -3.14
N ALA A 405 1.91 -0.55 -4.26
CA ALA A 405 3.36 -0.68 -4.38
C ALA A 405 3.83 -0.46 -5.82
N PRO A 406 4.95 0.26 -6.03
CA PRO A 406 5.61 0.32 -7.33
C PRO A 406 5.80 -1.07 -7.95
N GLU A 407 5.62 -1.15 -9.27
CA GLU A 407 5.60 -2.41 -10.04
C GLU A 407 6.77 -3.39 -9.72
N PRO A 408 8.04 -2.95 -9.58
CA PRO A 408 9.12 -3.85 -9.22
C PRO A 408 8.94 -4.53 -7.85
N MET A 409 8.42 -3.78 -6.86
CA MET A 409 8.18 -4.29 -5.51
C MET A 409 6.93 -5.17 -5.46
N TYR A 410 5.86 -4.79 -6.18
CA TYR A 410 4.68 -5.63 -6.30
C TYR A 410 5.02 -7.01 -6.87
N ARG A 411 5.83 -7.09 -7.94
CA ARG A 411 6.29 -8.38 -8.50
C ARG A 411 7.04 -9.24 -7.48
N SER A 412 7.86 -8.62 -6.63
CA SER A 412 8.56 -9.32 -5.56
C SER A 412 7.59 -9.88 -4.53
N LEU A 413 6.69 -9.03 -4.02
CA LEU A 413 5.64 -9.42 -3.06
C LEU A 413 4.74 -10.51 -3.64
N ARG A 414 4.40 -10.42 -4.93
CA ARG A 414 3.54 -11.39 -5.60
C ARG A 414 4.12 -12.81 -5.58
N ARG A 415 5.44 -12.96 -5.81
CA ARG A 415 6.11 -14.27 -5.72
C ARG A 415 6.09 -14.82 -4.30
N VAL A 416 6.34 -13.97 -3.31
CA VAL A 416 6.28 -14.36 -1.89
C VAL A 416 4.86 -14.81 -1.52
N ILE A 417 3.85 -14.05 -1.95
CA ILE A 417 2.44 -14.41 -1.72
C ILE A 417 2.11 -15.76 -2.36
N ASP A 418 2.57 -16.05 -3.58
CA ASP A 418 2.36 -17.37 -4.21
C ASP A 418 2.98 -18.52 -3.41
N THR A 419 4.16 -18.30 -2.83
CA THR A 419 4.81 -19.33 -1.99
C THR A 419 4.14 -19.52 -0.64
N LEU A 420 3.54 -18.46 -0.08
CA LEU A 420 2.86 -18.52 1.23
C LEU A 420 1.40 -18.97 1.11
N ASP A 421 0.73 -18.73 -0.02
CA ASP A 421 -0.66 -19.12 -0.27
C ASP A 421 -0.80 -20.59 -0.70
N GLN A 422 -0.10 -21.48 -0.01
CA GLN A 422 -0.18 -22.92 -0.21
C GLN A 422 -1.26 -23.56 0.70
N ARG A 423 -1.79 -24.69 0.24
CA ARG A 423 -2.78 -25.45 1.03
C ARG A 423 -2.08 -26.13 2.20
N ARG A 424 -2.51 -25.81 3.43
CA ARG A 424 -2.05 -26.47 4.65
C ARG A 424 -2.56 -27.92 4.68
N ALA A 425 -1.68 -28.85 5.04
CA ALA A 425 -2.07 -30.22 5.32
C ALA A 425 -2.86 -30.30 6.64
N GLN A 426 -3.64 -31.35 6.78
CA GLN A 426 -4.40 -31.67 7.99
C GLN A 426 -3.81 -32.92 8.64
N VAL A 427 -3.98 -33.07 9.95
CA VAL A 427 -3.55 -34.25 10.69
C VAL A 427 -4.74 -34.82 11.43
N LEU A 428 -5.08 -36.08 11.13
CA LEU A 428 -5.97 -36.87 11.96
C LEU A 428 -5.12 -37.54 13.04
N VAL A 429 -5.44 -37.29 14.30
CA VAL A 429 -4.81 -37.97 15.42
C VAL A 429 -5.80 -38.93 16.03
N GLU A 430 -5.39 -40.19 16.14
CA GLU A 430 -6.13 -41.24 16.81
C GLU A 430 -5.35 -41.65 18.06
N SER A 431 -5.97 -41.55 19.23
CA SER A 431 -5.40 -42.08 20.48
C SER A 431 -6.14 -43.36 20.86
N LEU A 432 -5.41 -44.33 21.41
CA LEU A 432 -5.91 -45.60 21.87
C LEU A 432 -5.54 -45.74 23.34
N ILE A 433 -6.54 -45.78 24.19
CA ILE A 433 -6.36 -45.93 25.63
C ILE A 433 -6.87 -47.30 26.01
N VAL A 434 -5.99 -48.12 26.57
CA VAL A 434 -6.30 -49.47 27.00
C VAL A 434 -6.07 -49.55 28.50
N GLU A 435 -7.13 -49.85 29.26
CA GLU A 435 -7.04 -50.09 30.70
C GLU A 435 -7.60 -51.48 31.01
N VAL A 436 -6.77 -52.34 31.60
CA VAL A 436 -7.15 -53.67 32.07
C VAL A 436 -6.96 -53.72 33.57
N THR A 437 -8.06 -53.92 34.30
CA THR A 437 -8.04 -54.09 35.76
C THR A 437 -8.49 -55.50 36.13
N GLU A 438 -7.78 -56.12 37.05
CA GLU A 438 -8.08 -57.44 37.60
C GLU A 438 -7.99 -57.36 39.13
N ARG A 439 -9.06 -57.77 39.81
CA ARG A 439 -9.17 -57.80 41.26
C ARG A 439 -9.51 -59.21 41.72
N ASP A 440 -8.55 -59.84 42.37
CA ASP A 440 -8.71 -61.14 43.01
C ASP A 440 -8.79 -60.94 44.52
N ALA A 441 -9.85 -61.41 45.16
CA ALA A 441 -9.99 -61.40 46.62
C ALA A 441 -10.31 -62.80 47.14
N SER A 442 -9.68 -63.20 48.24
CA SER A 442 -9.97 -64.44 48.93
C SER A 442 -10.05 -64.20 50.44
N GLU A 443 -11.12 -64.65 51.07
CA GLU A 443 -11.33 -64.57 52.52
C GLU A 443 -11.64 -65.97 53.05
N LEU A 444 -11.01 -66.37 54.16
CA LEU A 444 -11.28 -67.62 54.85
C LEU A 444 -11.09 -67.42 56.35
N GLY A 445 -12.06 -67.84 57.16
CA GLY A 445 -11.88 -67.90 58.59
C GLY A 445 -13.04 -68.55 59.33
N ILE A 446 -12.78 -68.90 60.59
CA ILE A 446 -13.77 -69.51 61.48
C ILE A 446 -13.85 -68.65 62.75
N GLN A 447 -15.06 -68.30 63.13
CA GLN A 447 -15.36 -67.57 64.35
C GLN A 447 -16.17 -68.44 65.29
N TRP A 448 -15.92 -68.26 66.58
CA TRP A 448 -16.54 -69.00 67.66
C TRP A 448 -17.25 -68.03 68.59
N MET A 449 -18.45 -68.40 69.03
CA MET A 449 -19.21 -67.66 70.02
C MET A 449 -19.82 -68.67 71.01
N ALA A 450 -19.49 -68.50 72.28
CA ALA A 450 -19.96 -69.35 73.36
C ALA A 450 -20.52 -68.47 74.48
N GLY A 451 -21.71 -68.84 74.98
CA GLY A 451 -22.39 -68.12 76.06
C GLY A 451 -23.42 -67.13 75.54
N GLY A 452 -24.69 -67.53 75.62
CA GLY A 452 -25.85 -66.75 75.21
C GLY A 452 -27.11 -67.51 75.59
N GLY A 453 -27.61 -67.27 76.80
CA GLY A 453 -28.92 -67.71 77.29
C GLY A 453 -29.46 -66.62 78.21
N ASN A 454 -30.78 -66.55 78.41
CA ASN A 454 -31.44 -65.50 79.20
C ASN A 454 -30.96 -65.49 80.67
N GLY A 455 -29.87 -64.78 80.98
CA GLY A 455 -29.32 -64.66 82.33
C GLY A 455 -27.89 -64.10 82.39
N ARG A 456 -27.43 -63.74 83.60
CA ARG A 456 -26.02 -63.38 83.91
C ARG A 456 -25.13 -64.60 83.62
N GLY A 457 -24.36 -64.55 82.54
CA GLY A 457 -23.43 -65.62 82.13
C GLY A 457 -22.19 -65.06 81.43
N VAL A 458 -21.10 -65.84 81.48
CA VAL A 458 -19.84 -65.51 80.81
C VAL A 458 -20.01 -65.72 79.30
N ARG A 459 -19.72 -64.69 78.51
CA ARG A 459 -19.68 -64.76 77.05
C ARG A 459 -18.23 -64.78 76.61
N ALA A 460 -17.86 -65.72 75.77
CA ALA A 460 -16.52 -65.85 75.20
C ALA A 460 -16.63 -66.11 73.71
N GLY A 461 -15.77 -65.50 72.91
CA GLY A 461 -15.81 -65.70 71.46
C GLY A 461 -14.65 -65.01 70.76
N THR A 462 -14.47 -65.38 69.51
CA THR A 462 -13.51 -64.76 68.60
C THR A 462 -14.29 -63.89 67.63
N ASN A 463 -13.92 -62.62 67.55
CA ASN A 463 -14.46 -61.68 66.58
C ASN A 463 -13.27 -61.05 65.84
N PHE A 464 -13.24 -61.26 64.53
CA PHE A 464 -12.15 -60.86 63.64
C PHE A 464 -12.60 -59.78 62.64
N GLY A 465 -13.26 -58.72 63.13
CA GLY A 465 -13.37 -57.45 62.40
C GLY A 465 -13.85 -57.57 60.94
N GLY A 466 -15.06 -58.08 60.73
CA GLY A 466 -15.73 -58.18 59.43
C GLY A 466 -17.21 -58.48 59.67
N ALA A 467 -18.10 -58.24 58.71
CA ALA A 467 -19.55 -58.42 58.89
C ALA A 467 -19.89 -59.84 59.38
N THR A 468 -20.02 -59.96 60.71
CA THR A 468 -20.07 -61.21 61.46
C THR A 468 -20.71 -60.93 62.82
N LEU A 469 -20.93 -61.99 63.60
CA LEU A 469 -21.77 -62.07 64.79
C LEU A 469 -21.58 -60.87 65.72
N ASN A 470 -22.51 -59.92 65.65
CA ASN A 470 -22.54 -58.79 66.55
C ASN A 470 -23.14 -59.28 67.87
N PRO A 471 -22.38 -59.25 68.99
CA PRO A 471 -22.88 -59.70 70.29
C PRO A 471 -24.00 -58.81 70.86
N ASN A 472 -24.23 -57.64 70.23
CA ASN A 472 -25.18 -56.61 70.65
C ASN A 472 -26.27 -56.31 69.59
N ALA A 473 -26.34 -57.05 68.46
CA ALA A 473 -27.35 -56.81 67.42
C ALA A 473 -27.98 -58.10 66.86
N ARG A 474 -29.10 -57.97 66.13
CA ARG A 474 -29.77 -59.12 65.48
C ARG A 474 -28.88 -59.72 64.39
N ASN A 475 -28.37 -60.93 64.63
CA ASN A 475 -27.67 -61.71 63.60
C ASN A 475 -28.72 -62.51 62.80
N THR A 476 -29.24 -61.93 61.71
CA THR A 476 -30.14 -62.59 60.78
C THR A 476 -29.38 -63.11 59.55
N ILE A 477 -29.91 -64.12 58.86
CA ILE A 477 -29.33 -64.64 57.60
C ILE A 477 -29.19 -63.53 56.55
N GLU A 478 -30.07 -62.52 56.58
CA GLU A 478 -30.07 -61.35 55.70
C GLU A 478 -28.92 -60.36 55.98
N ALA A 479 -28.33 -60.40 57.19
CA ALA A 479 -27.21 -59.54 57.58
C ALA A 479 -25.83 -60.15 57.30
N MET A 480 -25.77 -61.37 56.72
CA MET A 480 -24.50 -62.04 56.42
C MET A 480 -23.90 -61.53 55.10
N PRO A 481 -22.61 -61.15 55.08
CA PRO A 481 -21.96 -60.68 53.87
C PRO A 481 -21.87 -61.79 52.80
N ARG A 482 -21.76 -61.37 51.53
CA ARG A 482 -21.62 -62.28 50.38
C ARG A 482 -20.47 -63.27 50.58
N GLY A 483 -20.71 -64.54 50.27
CA GLY A 483 -19.79 -65.66 50.45
C GLY A 483 -20.47 -66.92 50.96
N LEU A 484 -19.71 -68.01 51.10
CA LEU A 484 -20.15 -69.21 51.81
C LEU A 484 -20.05 -68.94 53.30
N ASN A 485 -21.21 -68.92 53.97
CA ASN A 485 -21.29 -68.75 55.41
C ASN A 485 -21.95 -70.01 56.00
N ILE A 486 -21.20 -70.80 56.77
CA ILE A 486 -21.67 -72.02 57.41
C ILE A 486 -21.70 -71.79 58.92
N GLY A 487 -22.89 -71.83 59.50
CA GLY A 487 -23.13 -71.55 60.91
C GLY A 487 -23.68 -72.75 61.68
N ILE A 488 -23.21 -72.98 62.89
CA ILE A 488 -23.89 -73.87 63.86
C ILE A 488 -24.74 -72.99 64.77
N VAL A 489 -26.04 -73.21 64.80
CA VAL A 489 -27.02 -72.45 65.60
C VAL A 489 -27.55 -73.32 66.71
N ASP A 490 -27.65 -72.78 67.93
CA ASP A 490 -28.24 -73.48 69.08
C ASP A 490 -29.29 -72.61 69.78
N GLY A 491 -30.54 -72.78 69.35
CA GLY A 491 -31.71 -72.07 69.87
C GLY A 491 -31.86 -70.62 69.42
N THR A 492 -32.97 -70.01 69.83
CA THR A 492 -33.20 -68.57 69.74
C THR A 492 -32.96 -67.93 71.10
N VAL A 493 -32.25 -66.79 71.14
CA VAL A 493 -32.10 -65.98 72.36
C VAL A 493 -33.08 -64.82 72.27
N ASN A 494 -33.85 -64.59 73.33
CA ASN A 494 -34.83 -63.51 73.38
C ASN A 494 -34.18 -62.26 74.00
N LEU A 495 -33.87 -61.27 73.17
CA LEU A 495 -33.33 -59.99 73.65
C LEU A 495 -34.49 -59.03 73.98
N PRO A 496 -34.52 -58.42 75.18
CA PRO A 496 -35.57 -57.46 75.54
C PRO A 496 -35.56 -56.26 74.57
N GLY A 497 -36.71 -56.01 73.93
CA GLY A 497 -36.89 -54.97 72.91
C GLY A 497 -36.56 -55.40 71.46
N VAL A 498 -36.02 -56.60 71.26
CA VAL A 498 -35.47 -57.05 69.96
C VAL A 498 -35.98 -58.44 69.53
N GLY A 499 -36.79 -59.15 70.33
CA GLY A 499 -37.42 -60.41 69.91
C GLY A 499 -36.46 -61.60 69.85
N GLU A 500 -36.91 -62.72 69.28
CA GLU A 500 -36.12 -63.96 69.16
C GLU A 500 -35.10 -63.88 68.02
N ILE A 501 -33.82 -64.12 68.34
CA ILE A 501 -32.71 -64.13 67.37
C ILE A 501 -31.96 -65.45 67.37
N LEU A 502 -31.45 -65.88 66.22
CA LEU A 502 -30.62 -67.08 66.07
C LEU A 502 -29.31 -66.94 66.85
N ASN A 503 -29.04 -67.88 67.76
CA ASN A 503 -27.79 -67.90 68.52
C ASN A 503 -26.74 -68.75 67.81
N LEU A 504 -25.88 -68.09 67.03
CA LEU A 504 -24.84 -68.76 66.25
C LEU A 504 -23.60 -69.03 67.13
N LYS A 505 -23.22 -70.30 67.31
CA LYS A 505 -22.07 -70.73 68.13
C LYS A 505 -20.76 -70.83 67.35
N MET A 506 -20.84 -71.14 66.07
CA MET A 506 -19.68 -71.22 65.17
C MET A 506 -20.09 -70.63 63.83
N LEU A 507 -19.22 -69.84 63.22
CA LEU A 507 -19.37 -69.31 61.87
C LEU A 507 -18.10 -69.56 61.07
N ALA A 508 -18.15 -70.47 60.10
CA ALA A 508 -17.12 -70.60 59.07
C ALA A 508 -17.50 -69.74 57.86
N ARG A 509 -16.55 -68.95 57.37
CA ARG A 509 -16.74 -68.08 56.21
C ARG A 509 -15.65 -68.35 55.17
N ALA A 510 -16.06 -68.48 53.92
CA ALA A 510 -15.17 -68.55 52.76
C ALA A 510 -15.72 -67.71 51.61
N LEU A 511 -14.87 -66.91 50.98
CA LEU A 511 -15.20 -66.13 49.80
C LEU A 511 -14.00 -66.12 48.84
N GLN A 512 -14.26 -66.34 47.56
CA GLN A 512 -13.31 -66.00 46.50
C GLN A 512 -14.06 -65.15 45.47
N ALA A 513 -13.60 -63.92 45.25
CA ALA A 513 -14.14 -63.00 44.28
C ALA A 513 -13.07 -62.69 43.22
N LYS A 514 -13.48 -62.68 41.95
CA LYS A 514 -12.64 -62.31 40.81
C LYS A 514 -13.41 -61.33 39.95
N ASP A 515 -12.94 -60.09 39.91
CA ASP A 515 -13.53 -59.03 39.10
C ASP A 515 -12.51 -58.60 38.04
N GLY A 516 -12.93 -58.54 36.78
CA GLY A 516 -12.09 -58.09 35.68
C GLY A 516 -12.80 -57.04 34.84
N ALA A 517 -12.10 -55.98 34.46
CA ALA A 517 -12.60 -54.99 33.52
C ALA A 517 -11.57 -54.68 32.44
N ASN A 518 -12.04 -54.46 31.22
CA ASN A 518 -11.25 -54.03 30.08
C ASN A 518 -11.92 -52.82 29.43
N ILE A 519 -11.21 -51.71 29.37
CA ILE A 519 -11.69 -50.44 28.84
C ILE A 519 -10.83 -50.09 27.64
N LEU A 520 -11.48 -49.90 26.49
CA LEU A 520 -10.87 -49.43 25.25
C LEU A 520 -11.52 -48.12 24.84
N SER A 521 -10.74 -47.04 24.83
CA SER A 521 -11.20 -45.73 24.34
C SER A 521 -10.39 -45.28 23.13
N THR A 522 -11.07 -44.89 22.06
CA THR A 522 -10.45 -44.44 20.80
C THR A 522 -10.85 -42.99 20.45
N PRO A 523 -10.43 -41.97 21.20
CA PRO A 523 -10.67 -40.59 20.80
C PRO A 523 -9.92 -40.27 19.51
N ASN A 524 -10.58 -39.58 18.59
CA ASN A 524 -9.98 -39.09 17.35
C ASN A 524 -10.33 -37.63 17.11
N ILE A 525 -9.41 -36.89 16.49
CA ILE A 525 -9.59 -35.47 16.19
C ILE A 525 -8.78 -35.09 14.95
N LEU A 526 -9.39 -34.31 14.05
CA LEU A 526 -8.77 -33.81 12.82
C LEU A 526 -8.48 -32.32 12.99
N THR A 527 -7.27 -31.89 12.69
CA THR A 527 -6.85 -30.49 12.83
C THR A 527 -6.00 -30.06 11.64
N LEU A 528 -5.84 -28.75 11.46
CA LEU A 528 -4.84 -28.22 10.53
C LEU A 528 -3.45 -28.35 11.15
N ASP A 529 -2.44 -28.49 10.30
CA ASP A 529 -1.04 -28.38 10.70
C ASP A 529 -0.77 -27.04 11.42
N ASN A 530 -0.05 -27.07 12.54
CA ASN A 530 0.23 -25.95 13.44
C ASN A 530 -0.97 -25.36 14.19
N GLU A 531 -2.16 -25.95 14.07
CA GLU A 531 -3.39 -25.50 14.75
C GLU A 531 -3.70 -26.39 15.96
N ALA A 532 -3.92 -25.79 17.12
CA ALA A 532 -4.34 -26.54 18.29
C ALA A 532 -5.82 -26.95 18.17
N ALA A 533 -6.15 -28.15 18.61
CA ALA A 533 -7.54 -28.55 18.78
C ALA A 533 -7.74 -29.34 20.06
N SER A 534 -8.99 -29.36 20.53
CA SER A 534 -9.37 -30.10 21.73
C SER A 534 -10.70 -30.81 21.54
N ILE A 535 -10.82 -31.98 22.14
CA ILE A 535 -12.05 -32.74 22.29
C ILE A 535 -12.23 -33.09 23.76
N MET A 536 -13.42 -32.82 24.31
CA MET A 536 -13.82 -33.22 25.65
C MET A 536 -15.07 -34.09 25.55
N VAL A 537 -15.01 -35.30 26.09
CA VAL A 537 -16.13 -36.23 26.20
C VAL A 537 -16.31 -36.57 27.67
N GLY A 538 -17.37 -36.04 28.28
CA GLY A 538 -17.50 -36.09 29.72
C GLY A 538 -18.82 -35.56 30.25
N LYS A 539 -18.85 -35.32 31.56
CA LYS A 539 -19.95 -34.70 32.29
C LYS A 539 -19.39 -33.57 33.13
N THR A 540 -20.13 -32.47 33.26
CA THR A 540 -19.81 -31.42 34.22
C THR A 540 -20.45 -31.77 35.56
N VAL A 541 -19.65 -31.96 36.61
CA VAL A 541 -20.15 -32.32 37.96
C VAL A 541 -19.92 -31.18 38.96
N PRO A 542 -20.85 -30.98 39.92
CA PRO A 542 -20.71 -29.98 40.97
C PRO A 542 -19.82 -30.48 42.12
N PHE A 543 -18.87 -29.65 42.55
CA PHE A 543 -18.05 -29.81 43.75
C PHE A 543 -18.40 -28.71 44.76
N VAL A 544 -18.54 -29.07 46.03
CA VAL A 544 -18.78 -28.10 47.11
C VAL A 544 -17.43 -27.49 47.53
N SER A 545 -17.19 -26.22 47.21
CA SER A 545 -15.91 -25.53 47.48
C SER A 545 -15.84 -24.89 48.88
N GLY A 546 -16.98 -24.81 49.59
CA GLY A 546 -17.04 -24.30 50.96
C GLY A 546 -18.43 -24.48 51.56
N GLN A 547 -18.50 -24.67 52.88
CA GLN A 547 -19.74 -24.74 53.65
C GLN A 547 -19.65 -23.82 54.87
N TYR A 548 -20.69 -23.02 55.13
CA TYR A 548 -20.81 -22.27 56.37
C TYR A 548 -22.12 -22.60 57.09
N ILE A 549 -22.01 -22.85 58.39
CA ILE A 549 -23.14 -23.07 59.30
C ILE A 549 -23.28 -21.78 60.12
N THR A 550 -24.40 -21.08 59.99
CA THR A 550 -24.67 -19.91 60.83
C THR A 550 -25.06 -20.41 62.22
N ASN A 551 -24.25 -20.14 63.24
CA ASN A 551 -24.54 -20.53 64.63
C ASN A 551 -25.75 -19.75 65.17
N GLY A 552 -26.95 -20.30 64.99
CA GLY A 552 -28.19 -19.76 65.52
C GLY A 552 -29.36 -20.67 65.17
N ASN A 553 -29.76 -21.51 66.13
CA ASN A 553 -30.79 -22.56 66.05
C ASN A 553 -30.48 -23.78 65.18
N SER A 554 -30.81 -24.93 65.77
CA SER A 554 -30.66 -26.32 65.33
C SER A 554 -31.37 -26.65 64.00
N SER A 555 -30.93 -26.05 62.89
CA SER A 555 -31.38 -26.38 61.53
C SER A 555 -30.19 -26.78 60.66
N THR A 556 -30.18 -28.06 60.33
CA THR A 556 -29.08 -28.89 59.82
C THR A 556 -28.84 -28.78 58.31
N ASN A 557 -28.83 -27.56 57.74
CA ASN A 557 -28.47 -27.37 56.32
C ASN A 557 -27.47 -26.21 56.15
N PRO A 558 -26.15 -26.48 56.09
CA PRO A 558 -25.15 -25.46 55.82
C PRO A 558 -25.31 -24.91 54.40
N PHE A 559 -25.10 -23.60 54.23
CA PHE A 559 -24.99 -23.03 52.89
C PHE A 559 -23.71 -23.53 52.23
N GLN A 560 -23.83 -24.10 51.03
CA GLN A 560 -22.73 -24.69 50.27
C GLN A 560 -22.48 -23.87 49.01
N THR A 561 -21.21 -23.50 48.76
CA THR A 561 -20.78 -22.91 47.48
C THR A 561 -20.43 -24.04 46.51
N ILE A 562 -20.98 -24.01 45.29
CA ILE A 562 -20.80 -25.07 44.30
C ILE A 562 -19.95 -24.57 43.14
N GLN A 563 -18.83 -25.25 42.88
CA GLN A 563 -17.98 -25.08 41.70
C GLN A 563 -18.25 -26.23 40.73
N ARG A 564 -18.37 -25.94 39.43
CA ARG A 564 -18.58 -26.96 38.40
C ARG A 564 -17.25 -27.30 37.73
N GLU A 565 -16.94 -28.58 37.62
CA GLU A 565 -15.73 -29.06 36.96
C GLU A 565 -16.09 -30.18 35.96
N ASP A 566 -15.40 -30.16 34.83
CA ASP A 566 -15.60 -31.13 33.76
C ASP A 566 -14.77 -32.38 34.02
N ILE A 567 -15.46 -33.51 34.09
CA ILE A 567 -14.84 -34.83 34.25
C ILE A 567 -15.09 -35.67 33.00
N GLY A 568 -14.09 -36.42 32.56
CA GLY A 568 -14.18 -37.28 31.39
C GLY A 568 -12.86 -37.37 30.64
N LEU A 569 -12.94 -37.72 29.36
CA LEU A 569 -11.81 -37.78 28.46
C LEU A 569 -11.60 -36.42 27.81
N LYS A 570 -10.47 -35.79 28.10
CA LYS A 570 -9.98 -34.58 27.44
C LYS A 570 -8.77 -34.93 26.60
N LEU A 571 -8.76 -34.52 25.34
CA LEU A 571 -7.59 -34.61 24.48
C LEU A 571 -7.38 -33.25 23.82
N ASN A 572 -6.25 -32.63 24.12
CA ASN A 572 -5.77 -31.41 23.50
C ASN A 572 -4.52 -31.75 22.71
N ILE A 573 -4.44 -31.32 21.47
CA ILE A 573 -3.29 -31.58 20.60
C ILE A 573 -2.91 -30.35 19.79
N ARG A 574 -1.63 -30.25 19.46
CA ARG A 574 -1.12 -29.32 18.45
C ARG A 574 -0.12 -30.08 17.56
N PRO A 575 -0.52 -30.48 16.34
CA PRO A 575 0.38 -31.10 15.40
C PRO A 575 1.24 -30.08 14.67
N GLN A 576 2.46 -30.50 14.32
CA GLN A 576 3.36 -29.81 13.43
C GLN A 576 4.00 -30.84 12.49
N ILE A 577 3.78 -30.68 11.19
CA ILE A 577 4.34 -31.57 10.17
C ILE A 577 5.74 -31.08 9.78
N SER A 578 6.71 -31.99 9.80
CA SER A 578 8.05 -31.75 9.25
C SER A 578 8.09 -32.11 7.77
N GLU A 579 9.02 -31.54 7.01
CA GLU A 579 9.20 -31.83 5.58
C GLU A 579 9.39 -33.33 5.27
N GLY A 580 9.99 -34.08 6.21
CA GLY A 580 10.19 -35.53 6.11
C GLY A 580 8.93 -36.39 6.29
N GLY A 581 7.74 -35.80 6.49
CA GLY A 581 6.49 -36.53 6.73
C GLY A 581 6.28 -36.96 8.18
N THR A 582 7.27 -36.75 9.04
CA THR A 582 7.15 -36.94 10.47
C THR A 582 6.32 -35.82 11.11
N VAL A 583 5.49 -36.17 12.09
CA VAL A 583 4.59 -35.27 12.81
C VAL A 583 5.11 -35.09 14.23
N LYS A 584 5.45 -33.86 14.59
CA LYS A 584 5.65 -33.45 15.99
C LYS A 584 4.28 -33.14 16.59
N LEU A 585 3.99 -33.66 17.77
CA LEU A 585 2.71 -33.50 18.45
C LEU A 585 2.95 -33.04 19.88
N ASP A 586 2.43 -31.87 20.22
CA ASP A 586 2.29 -31.45 21.62
C ASP A 586 0.90 -31.90 22.10
N ILE A 587 0.85 -32.77 23.12
CA ILE A 587 -0.36 -33.49 23.52
C ILE A 587 -0.57 -33.33 25.02
N TYR A 588 -1.77 -32.90 25.39
CA TYR A 588 -2.30 -32.99 26.75
C TYR A 588 -3.53 -33.89 26.73
N GLN A 589 -3.44 -35.04 27.39
CA GLN A 589 -4.52 -36.01 27.51
C GLN A 589 -4.89 -36.20 28.97
N GLU A 590 -6.18 -36.25 29.26
CA GLU A 590 -6.71 -36.48 30.60
C GLU A 590 -7.90 -37.43 30.53
N VAL A 591 -7.98 -38.37 31.48
CA VAL A 591 -9.13 -39.22 31.73
C VAL A 591 -9.50 -39.10 33.21
N SER A 592 -10.70 -38.62 33.47
CA SER A 592 -11.24 -38.51 34.83
C SER A 592 -12.57 -39.24 34.99
N THR A 593 -12.72 -39.92 36.14
CA THR A 593 -13.90 -40.71 36.50
C THR A 593 -14.29 -40.45 37.95
N ILE A 594 -15.58 -40.53 38.27
CA ILE A 594 -16.06 -40.39 39.65
C ILE A 594 -15.82 -41.70 40.41
N ASP A 595 -15.33 -41.60 41.65
CA ASP A 595 -15.35 -42.70 42.61
C ASP A 595 -16.61 -42.61 43.47
N THR A 596 -17.59 -43.48 43.18
CA THR A 596 -18.88 -43.52 43.88
C THR A 596 -18.81 -44.19 45.25
N GLN A 597 -17.71 -44.86 45.60
CA GLN A 597 -17.55 -45.59 46.87
C GLN A 597 -16.87 -44.73 47.95
N ALA A 598 -16.02 -43.79 47.54
CA ALA A 598 -15.36 -42.81 48.42
C ALA A 598 -16.16 -41.51 48.61
N SER A 599 -17.41 -41.46 48.14
CA SER A 599 -18.29 -40.28 48.23
C SER A 599 -18.85 -40.12 49.65
N ASP A 600 -18.07 -39.54 50.55
CA ASP A 600 -18.52 -39.16 51.89
C ASP A 600 -19.39 -37.89 51.87
N ILE A 601 -20.00 -37.57 53.02
CA ILE A 601 -20.77 -36.33 53.29
C ILE A 601 -20.00 -35.03 52.92
N SER A 602 -18.70 -35.10 52.67
CA SER A 602 -17.81 -33.99 52.30
C SER A 602 -17.61 -33.75 50.80
N GLY A 603 -18.16 -34.57 49.88
CA GLY A 603 -18.11 -34.31 48.44
C GLY A 603 -17.80 -35.52 47.55
N ILE A 604 -17.78 -35.28 46.24
CA ILE A 604 -17.50 -36.28 45.21
C ILE A 604 -15.97 -36.42 45.05
N VAL A 605 -15.43 -37.65 45.11
CA VAL A 605 -14.02 -37.94 44.82
C VAL A 605 -13.87 -38.32 43.34
N THR A 606 -12.82 -37.85 42.68
CA THR A 606 -12.52 -38.19 41.27
C THR A 606 -11.14 -38.80 41.12
N ASN A 607 -11.07 -39.84 40.28
CA ASN A 607 -9.81 -40.42 39.83
C ASN A 607 -9.39 -39.71 38.54
N LYS A 608 -8.20 -39.10 38.52
CA LYS A 608 -7.67 -38.36 37.37
C LYS A 608 -6.37 -38.99 36.90
N ARG A 609 -6.31 -39.34 35.62
CA ARG A 609 -5.12 -39.81 34.91
C ARG A 609 -4.80 -38.78 33.83
N ALA A 610 -3.62 -38.18 33.85
CA ALA A 610 -3.24 -37.14 32.89
C ALA A 610 -1.83 -37.37 32.35
N LEU A 611 -1.61 -36.99 31.10
CA LEU A 611 -0.35 -37.10 30.37
C LEU A 611 -0.15 -35.82 29.55
N ASP A 612 0.99 -35.17 29.74
CA ASP A 612 1.40 -33.96 29.01
C ASP A 612 2.79 -34.22 28.42
N THR A 613 2.89 -34.29 27.09
CA THR A 613 4.14 -34.65 26.42
C THR A 613 4.23 -34.08 25.00
N SER A 614 5.45 -33.99 24.49
CA SER A 614 5.74 -33.65 23.10
C SER A 614 6.48 -34.82 22.47
N ILE A 615 5.92 -35.40 21.40
CA ILE A 615 6.50 -36.55 20.70
C ILE A 615 6.65 -36.27 19.21
N LEU A 616 7.52 -37.04 18.57
CA LEU A 616 7.77 -37.00 17.13
C LEU A 616 7.51 -38.41 16.60
N VAL A 617 6.55 -38.53 15.67
CA VAL A 617 6.03 -39.80 15.16
C VAL A 617 5.90 -39.74 13.65
N ASP A 618 6.25 -40.82 12.95
CA ASP A 618 6.04 -40.87 11.50
C ASP A 618 4.56 -41.03 11.14
N ASP A 619 4.21 -40.60 9.93
CA ASP A 619 2.85 -40.73 9.39
C ASP A 619 2.35 -42.19 9.41
N GLY A 620 1.16 -42.41 9.98
CA GLY A 620 0.50 -43.72 10.08
C GLY A 620 1.06 -44.68 11.12
N GLN A 621 2.20 -44.38 11.75
CA GLN A 621 2.79 -45.24 12.77
C GLN A 621 2.07 -45.11 14.13
N ILE A 622 2.00 -46.21 14.87
CA ILE A 622 1.53 -46.20 16.27
C ILE A 622 2.74 -45.99 17.16
N MET A 623 2.69 -44.99 18.03
CA MET A 623 3.65 -44.79 19.11
C MET A 623 2.98 -44.97 20.47
N VAL A 624 3.69 -45.54 21.43
CA VAL A 624 3.26 -45.58 22.84
C VAL A 624 3.61 -44.25 23.50
N LEU A 625 2.60 -43.52 23.97
CA LEU A 625 2.77 -42.26 24.69
C LEU A 625 3.25 -42.49 26.13
N GLY A 626 2.73 -43.55 26.76
CA GLY A 626 3.03 -43.91 28.13
C GLY A 626 2.14 -45.03 28.66
N GLY A 627 2.34 -45.41 29.91
CA GLY A 627 1.54 -46.42 30.58
C GLY A 627 1.86 -46.52 32.07
N LEU A 628 0.97 -47.17 32.81
CA LEU A 628 1.12 -47.48 34.22
C LEU A 628 0.81 -48.96 34.42
N MET A 629 1.72 -49.69 35.05
CA MET A 629 1.45 -51.04 35.55
C MET A 629 1.53 -51.01 37.07
N GLU A 630 0.42 -51.29 37.72
CA GLU A 630 0.29 -51.34 39.18
C GLU A 630 -0.13 -52.75 39.60
N ASP A 631 0.53 -53.31 40.61
CA ASP A 631 0.17 -54.58 41.22
C ASP A 631 0.24 -54.43 42.74
N SER A 632 -0.94 -54.34 43.36
CA SER A 632 -1.10 -54.13 44.79
C SER A 632 -1.61 -55.39 45.45
N VAL A 633 -0.84 -55.92 46.40
CA VAL A 633 -1.20 -57.10 47.19
C VAL A 633 -1.38 -56.69 48.65
N ALA A 634 -2.62 -56.81 49.14
CA ALA A 634 -2.97 -56.60 50.54
C ALA A 634 -3.28 -57.95 51.20
N ASN A 635 -2.45 -58.32 52.17
CA ASN A 635 -2.67 -59.50 53.00
C ASN A 635 -2.97 -59.05 54.44
N GLY A 636 -4.09 -59.48 54.98
CA GLY A 636 -4.48 -59.29 56.37
C GLY A 636 -4.74 -60.63 57.02
N THR A 637 -4.11 -60.89 58.16
CA THR A 637 -4.37 -62.07 58.98
C THR A 637 -4.69 -61.59 60.38
N GLU A 638 -5.89 -61.89 60.84
CA GLU A 638 -6.29 -61.70 62.24
C GLU A 638 -6.32 -63.06 62.91
N ALA A 639 -5.71 -63.21 64.08
CA ALA A 639 -5.62 -64.51 64.74
C ALA A 639 -5.61 -64.35 66.26
N VAL A 640 -6.09 -65.40 66.96
CA VAL A 640 -5.92 -65.47 68.42
C VAL A 640 -4.43 -65.69 68.74
N PRO A 641 -3.81 -64.85 69.57
CA PRO A 641 -2.42 -65.05 69.98
C PRO A 641 -2.25 -66.41 70.67
N GLY A 642 -1.22 -67.18 70.27
CA GLY A 642 -1.00 -68.56 70.71
C GLY A 642 -1.74 -69.60 69.86
N LEU A 643 -3.07 -69.64 69.95
CA LEU A 643 -3.89 -70.68 69.29
C LEU A 643 -3.84 -70.61 67.76
N GLY A 644 -3.74 -69.41 67.18
CA GLY A 644 -3.66 -69.22 65.72
C GLY A 644 -2.33 -69.65 65.09
N ALA A 645 -1.27 -69.84 65.89
CA ALA A 645 0.07 -70.18 65.41
C ALA A 645 0.29 -71.70 65.22
N LEU A 646 -0.65 -72.55 65.65
CA LEU A 646 -0.52 -74.01 65.54
C LEU A 646 -0.69 -74.47 64.07
N PRO A 647 0.19 -75.36 63.56
CA PRO A 647 0.28 -75.68 62.12
C PRO A 647 -0.91 -76.46 61.53
N VAL A 648 -1.84 -76.94 62.35
CA VAL A 648 -3.02 -77.72 61.90
C VAL A 648 -4.31 -77.12 62.45
N VAL A 649 -4.38 -76.88 63.76
CA VAL A 649 -5.59 -76.34 64.40
C VAL A 649 -5.66 -74.81 64.37
N GLY A 650 -4.57 -74.12 64.03
CA GLY A 650 -4.53 -72.65 64.01
C GLY A 650 -5.45 -72.03 62.95
N ASN A 651 -5.75 -72.75 61.86
CA ASN A 651 -6.72 -72.33 60.85
C ASN A 651 -8.15 -72.14 61.40
N LEU A 652 -8.50 -72.79 62.53
CA LEU A 652 -9.79 -72.60 63.19
C LEU A 652 -9.84 -71.34 64.07
N PHE A 653 -8.70 -70.69 64.32
CA PHE A 653 -8.56 -69.54 65.20
C PHE A 653 -7.95 -68.32 64.51
N ARG A 654 -8.02 -68.29 63.17
CA ARG A 654 -7.56 -67.17 62.36
C ARG A 654 -8.55 -66.82 61.25
N TYR A 655 -8.45 -65.59 60.78
CA TYR A 655 -9.18 -65.02 59.67
C TYR A 655 -8.16 -64.45 58.68
N ASP A 656 -8.03 -65.10 57.53
CA ASP A 656 -7.11 -64.73 56.46
C ASP A 656 -7.90 -63.99 55.37
N LYS A 657 -7.45 -62.78 55.05
CA LYS A 657 -7.94 -61.95 53.95
C LYS A 657 -6.79 -61.64 53.02
N ARG A 658 -6.92 -61.99 51.75
CA ARG A 658 -5.96 -61.64 50.70
C ARG A 658 -6.68 -60.94 49.57
N GLN A 659 -6.08 -59.87 49.08
CA GLN A 659 -6.60 -59.10 47.96
C GLN A 659 -5.43 -58.70 47.06
N ARG A 660 -5.55 -58.99 45.77
CA ARG A 660 -4.63 -58.53 44.73
C ARG A 660 -5.39 -57.68 43.74
N VAL A 661 -4.89 -56.48 43.46
CA VAL A 661 -5.44 -55.57 42.46
C VAL A 661 -4.32 -55.27 41.47
N LYS A 662 -4.54 -55.65 40.21
CA LYS A 662 -3.61 -55.41 39.12
C LYS A 662 -4.26 -54.48 38.10
N THR A 663 -3.57 -53.39 37.74
CA THR A 663 -4.04 -52.38 36.78
C THR A 663 -2.96 -52.18 35.73
N ASN A 664 -3.31 -52.36 34.46
CA ASN A 664 -2.43 -52.05 33.33
C ASN A 664 -3.11 -50.97 32.47
N LEU A 665 -2.47 -49.82 32.37
CA LEU A 665 -2.86 -48.72 31.50
C LEU A 665 -1.80 -48.54 30.43
N MET A 666 -2.21 -48.48 29.17
CA MET A 666 -1.35 -48.05 28.07
C MET A 666 -2.09 -47.02 27.22
N VAL A 667 -1.35 -46.01 26.79
CA VAL A 667 -1.83 -44.98 25.88
C VAL A 667 -0.99 -45.04 24.62
N PHE A 668 -1.64 -45.27 23.48
CA PHE A 668 -1.03 -45.24 22.16
C PHE A 668 -1.58 -44.08 21.37
N LEU A 669 -0.83 -43.64 20.37
CA LEU A 669 -1.25 -42.61 19.44
C LEU A 669 -0.76 -42.93 18.04
N ARG A 670 -1.60 -42.62 17.05
CA ARG A 670 -1.30 -42.71 15.63
C ARG A 670 -1.71 -41.41 14.94
N PRO A 671 -0.78 -40.63 14.37
CA PRO A 671 -1.12 -39.55 13.47
C PRO A 671 -1.29 -40.06 12.04
N TYR A 672 -2.15 -39.39 11.27
CA TYR A 672 -2.31 -39.60 9.84
C TYR A 672 -2.36 -38.24 9.13
N VAL A 673 -1.45 -38.01 8.18
CA VAL A 673 -1.31 -36.75 7.46
C VAL A 673 -2.17 -36.76 6.20
N ILE A 674 -3.08 -35.79 6.10
CA ILE A 674 -3.99 -35.62 4.98
C ILE A 674 -3.58 -34.39 4.17
N ARG A 675 -2.93 -34.64 3.03
CA ARG A 675 -2.54 -33.57 2.08
C ARG A 675 -3.62 -33.31 1.03
N ASP A 676 -4.29 -34.36 0.55
CA ASP A 676 -5.23 -34.30 -0.56
C ASP A 676 -6.69 -34.50 -0.15
N ALA A 677 -7.61 -33.88 -0.90
CA ALA A 677 -9.04 -34.04 -0.68
C ALA A 677 -9.52 -35.49 -0.90
N ASN A 678 -8.88 -36.25 -1.79
CA ASN A 678 -9.22 -37.65 -2.04
C ASN A 678 -8.84 -38.54 -0.86
N ALA A 679 -7.65 -38.35 -0.28
CA ALA A 679 -7.22 -39.06 0.92
C ALA A 679 -8.17 -38.79 2.11
N GLY A 680 -8.56 -37.52 2.30
CA GLY A 680 -9.53 -37.15 3.34
C GLY A 680 -10.93 -37.76 3.09
N ARG A 681 -11.37 -37.82 1.83
CA ARG A 681 -12.67 -38.44 1.48
C ARG A 681 -12.68 -39.93 1.78
N GLY A 682 -11.63 -40.66 1.41
CA GLY A 682 -11.52 -42.10 1.69
C GLY A 682 -11.63 -42.40 3.19
N LEU A 683 -10.82 -41.71 4.00
CA LEU A 683 -10.83 -41.87 5.45
C LEU A 683 -12.19 -41.53 6.08
N THR A 684 -12.82 -40.45 5.62
CA THR A 684 -14.16 -40.04 6.08
C THR A 684 -15.21 -41.08 5.70
N LEU A 685 -15.17 -41.60 4.47
CA LEU A 685 -16.10 -42.59 3.96
C LEU A 685 -15.99 -43.91 4.74
N ASP A 686 -14.78 -44.35 5.03
CA ASP A 686 -14.52 -45.55 5.84
C ASP A 686 -15.12 -45.41 7.24
N ARG A 687 -14.87 -44.28 7.91
CA ARG A 687 -15.43 -43.99 9.25
C ARG A 687 -16.95 -43.85 9.23
N TYR A 688 -17.50 -43.23 8.19
CA TYR A 688 -18.94 -43.10 8.01
C TYR A 688 -19.62 -44.45 7.82
N ASN A 689 -19.07 -45.30 6.95
CA ASN A 689 -19.57 -46.65 6.71
C ASN A 689 -19.44 -47.53 7.96
N PHE A 690 -18.35 -47.39 8.72
CA PHE A 690 -18.20 -48.05 10.01
C PHE A 690 -19.33 -47.67 10.99
N MET A 691 -19.61 -46.38 11.15
CA MET A 691 -20.69 -45.91 12.04
C MET A 691 -22.07 -46.39 11.57
N ARG A 692 -22.33 -46.36 10.26
CA ARG A 692 -23.58 -46.85 9.67
C ARG A 692 -23.74 -48.36 9.90
N ALA A 693 -22.67 -49.14 9.76
CA ALA A 693 -22.69 -50.58 10.06
C ALA A 693 -22.93 -50.86 11.55
N GLN A 694 -22.35 -50.07 12.45
CA GLN A 694 -22.59 -50.18 13.90
C GLN A 694 -24.04 -49.83 14.26
N GLN A 695 -24.61 -48.77 13.67
CA GLN A 695 -26.02 -48.44 13.86
C GLN A 695 -26.95 -49.54 13.35
N GLY A 696 -26.60 -50.19 12.22
CA GLY A 696 -27.33 -51.34 11.70
C GLY A 696 -27.36 -52.52 12.68
N ARG A 697 -26.24 -52.77 13.37
CA ARG A 697 -26.13 -53.81 14.41
C ARG A 697 -26.81 -53.44 15.72
N ALA A 698 -26.85 -52.15 16.06
CA ALA A 698 -27.49 -51.64 17.26
C ALA A 698 -29.02 -51.53 17.13
N ARG A 699 -29.59 -51.88 15.97
CA ARG A 699 -31.05 -51.96 15.81
C ARG A 699 -31.59 -53.02 16.76
N PRO A 700 -32.66 -52.71 17.52
CA PRO A 700 -33.34 -53.72 18.32
C PRO A 700 -33.71 -54.92 17.43
N VAL A 701 -33.53 -56.14 17.95
CA VAL A 701 -34.00 -57.34 17.25
C VAL A 701 -35.53 -57.20 17.10
N PRO A 702 -36.08 -57.38 15.89
CA PRO A 702 -37.51 -57.25 15.69
C PRO A 702 -38.25 -58.22 16.59
N HIS A 703 -39.19 -57.70 17.39
CA HIS A 703 -39.98 -58.47 18.35
C HIS A 703 -41.41 -58.61 17.82
N GLY A 704 -41.99 -59.82 17.84
CA GLY A 704 -43.28 -60.10 17.18
C GLY A 704 -44.52 -59.38 17.76
N LEU A 705 -44.43 -58.84 18.98
CA LEU A 705 -45.53 -58.15 19.67
C LEU A 705 -45.29 -56.65 19.89
N LEU A 706 -44.06 -56.16 19.67
CA LEU A 706 -43.73 -54.75 19.90
C LEU A 706 -43.51 -54.07 18.54
N PRO A 707 -43.99 -52.83 18.35
CA PRO A 707 -43.70 -52.08 17.14
C PRO A 707 -42.19 -51.86 17.02
N ASP A 708 -41.66 -51.99 15.80
CA ASP A 708 -40.27 -51.66 15.52
C ASP A 708 -40.05 -50.18 15.78
N VAL A 709 -39.40 -49.88 16.90
CA VAL A 709 -38.89 -48.55 17.20
C VAL A 709 -37.61 -48.36 16.40
N GLY A 710 -37.78 -48.13 15.09
CA GLY A 710 -36.68 -48.04 14.14
C GLY A 710 -35.54 -47.18 14.68
N GLY A 711 -34.32 -47.71 14.65
CA GLY A 711 -33.13 -46.98 15.09
C GLY A 711 -32.75 -45.89 14.09
N PRO A 712 -32.24 -44.72 14.54
CA PRO A 712 -31.72 -43.71 13.63
C PRO A 712 -30.56 -44.31 12.82
N ALA A 713 -30.68 -44.26 11.50
CA ALA A 713 -29.66 -44.77 10.59
C ALA A 713 -29.12 -43.62 9.75
N LEU A 714 -27.79 -43.53 9.66
CA LEU A 714 -27.11 -42.63 8.75
C LEU A 714 -27.54 -42.92 7.30
N PRO A 715 -27.75 -41.88 6.47
CA PRO A 715 -28.03 -42.06 5.06
C PRO A 715 -26.88 -42.81 4.35
N PRO A 716 -27.08 -43.35 3.14
CA PRO A 716 -25.96 -43.80 2.33
C PRO A 716 -25.04 -42.62 1.99
N ALA A 717 -23.73 -42.84 2.08
CA ALA A 717 -22.73 -41.80 1.82
C ALA A 717 -22.77 -41.26 0.38
N ASP A 718 -23.24 -42.09 -0.55
CA ASP A 718 -23.31 -41.79 -1.98
C ASP A 718 -24.63 -41.15 -2.42
N LEU A 719 -25.44 -40.61 -1.49
CA LEU A 719 -26.57 -39.80 -1.92
C LEU A 719 -26.00 -38.56 -2.64
N PRO A 720 -26.29 -38.37 -3.96
CA PRO A 720 -26.00 -37.09 -4.58
C PRO A 720 -26.75 -36.05 -3.76
N VAL A 721 -26.05 -35.01 -3.31
CA VAL A 721 -26.69 -33.87 -2.64
C VAL A 721 -27.80 -33.40 -3.57
N SER A 722 -29.06 -33.66 -3.21
CA SER A 722 -30.22 -33.33 -4.02
C SER A 722 -30.22 -31.81 -4.22
N GLY A 723 -29.88 -31.37 -5.42
CA GLY A 723 -29.75 -29.95 -5.77
C GLY A 723 -28.40 -29.54 -6.37
N ARG A 724 -27.36 -30.38 -6.32
CA ARG A 724 -26.11 -30.15 -7.07
C ARG A 724 -26.10 -31.09 -8.27
N ALA A 725 -26.49 -30.57 -9.45
CA ALA A 725 -26.04 -31.16 -10.71
C ALA A 725 -24.51 -31.36 -10.62
N PRO A 726 -23.93 -32.42 -11.22
CA PRO A 726 -22.48 -32.57 -11.27
C PRO A 726 -21.91 -31.24 -11.70
N GLU A 727 -20.99 -30.72 -10.91
CA GLU A 727 -20.42 -29.39 -10.99
C GLU A 727 -20.20 -29.01 -12.46
N VAL A 728 -21.16 -28.26 -13.03
CA VAL A 728 -20.92 -27.56 -14.28
C VAL A 728 -19.96 -26.50 -13.85
N ASP A 729 -18.68 -26.79 -14.10
CA ASP A 729 -17.63 -25.81 -13.94
C ASP A 729 -18.05 -24.59 -14.77
N LEU A 730 -18.44 -23.52 -14.07
CA LEU A 730 -18.83 -22.26 -14.70
C LEU A 730 -17.62 -21.53 -15.27
N ARG A 731 -16.40 -22.05 -15.03
CA ARG A 731 -15.22 -21.61 -15.77
C ARG A 731 -15.41 -22.05 -17.23
N PRO A 732 -15.15 -21.18 -18.21
CA PRO A 732 -15.18 -21.58 -19.61
C PRO A 732 -14.30 -22.82 -19.81
N GLN A 733 -14.74 -23.79 -20.63
CA GLN A 733 -14.03 -25.07 -20.89
C GLN A 733 -12.59 -24.88 -21.40
N ASN A 734 -12.22 -23.64 -21.69
CA ASN A 734 -10.96 -23.13 -22.18
C ASN A 734 -10.01 -22.70 -21.05
N TRP A 735 -10.45 -22.71 -19.78
CA TRP A 735 -9.63 -22.28 -18.63
C TRP A 735 -8.31 -23.05 -18.52
N GLU A 736 -8.32 -24.34 -18.85
CA GLU A 736 -7.10 -25.16 -18.89
C GLU A 736 -6.18 -24.75 -20.05
N HIS A 737 -6.74 -24.32 -21.19
CA HIS A 737 -5.96 -23.77 -22.31
C HIS A 737 -5.40 -22.38 -22.03
N THR A 738 -6.00 -21.61 -21.11
CA THR A 738 -5.43 -20.34 -20.63
C THR A 738 -4.18 -20.56 -19.77
N ARG A 739 -3.99 -21.74 -19.16
CA ARG A 739 -2.78 -22.10 -18.42
C ARG A 739 -1.64 -22.56 -19.31
N GLU A 740 -1.97 -23.05 -20.52
CA GLU A 740 -1.02 -23.45 -21.55
C GLU A 740 -0.84 -22.38 -22.63
N GLN A 741 -1.19 -21.12 -22.36
CA GLN A 741 -0.61 -20.05 -23.16
C GLN A 741 0.89 -20.00 -22.83
N PRO A 742 1.80 -20.38 -23.75
CA PRO A 742 3.19 -20.03 -23.59
C PRO A 742 3.24 -18.52 -23.32
N PRO A 743 4.17 -18.05 -22.46
CA PRO A 743 4.31 -16.63 -22.20
C PRO A 743 4.30 -15.90 -23.54
N PRO A 744 3.49 -14.83 -23.70
CA PRO A 744 3.42 -14.12 -24.96
C PRO A 744 4.86 -13.86 -25.40
N PRO A 745 5.22 -14.15 -26.67
CA PRO A 745 6.55 -13.87 -27.16
C PRO A 745 6.82 -12.43 -26.79
N THR A 746 7.92 -12.19 -26.08
CA THR A 746 8.36 -10.84 -25.75
C THR A 746 8.70 -10.19 -27.09
N THR A 747 7.70 -9.63 -27.75
CA THR A 747 7.92 -8.74 -28.87
C THR A 747 8.53 -7.51 -28.24
N THR A 748 9.85 -7.37 -28.40
CA THR A 748 10.48 -6.07 -28.53
C THR A 748 9.82 -5.34 -29.69
N ALA A 749 8.62 -4.82 -29.44
CA ALA A 749 7.92 -3.91 -30.32
C ALA A 749 8.32 -2.50 -29.89
N SER A 750 9.32 -1.96 -30.56
CA SER A 750 9.49 -0.51 -30.67
C SER A 750 8.28 0.03 -31.44
N ALA A 751 7.18 0.29 -30.72
CA ALA A 751 6.02 0.98 -31.27
C ALA A 751 6.31 2.49 -31.30
N VAL A 752 6.51 3.02 -32.50
CA VAL A 752 6.47 4.47 -32.76
C VAL A 752 5.03 4.95 -32.60
N ARG A 753 4.87 6.02 -31.82
CA ARG A 753 3.63 6.62 -31.31
C ARG A 753 2.70 7.08 -32.45
N GLN A 754 1.44 6.64 -32.43
CA GLN A 754 0.35 7.26 -33.20
C GLN A 754 0.02 8.64 -32.62
N GLN A 755 -0.17 9.64 -33.49
CA GLN A 755 -0.74 10.94 -33.15
C GLN A 755 -2.26 10.96 -33.48
N PRO A 756 -3.08 11.74 -32.75
CA PRO A 756 -4.54 11.67 -32.75
C PRO A 756 -5.20 12.45 -33.89
N ALA A 757 -6.45 12.10 -34.18
CA ALA A 757 -7.29 12.69 -35.21
C ALA A 757 -7.63 14.18 -34.94
N GLU A 758 -7.49 15.03 -35.96
CA GLU A 758 -8.36 16.20 -36.12
C GLU A 758 -8.63 16.55 -37.60
N ALA A 759 -9.92 16.82 -37.86
CA ALA A 759 -10.68 17.47 -38.94
C ALA A 759 -10.15 17.63 -40.39
N ALA A 760 -11.06 17.34 -41.34
CA ALA A 760 -10.96 17.63 -42.78
C ALA A 760 -10.82 19.14 -43.09
N PRO A 761 -10.16 19.52 -44.19
CA PRO A 761 -10.90 20.04 -45.36
C PRO A 761 -10.26 19.61 -46.74
N PRO A 762 -10.63 20.17 -47.92
CA PRO A 762 -11.25 19.50 -49.08
C PRO A 762 -10.26 19.15 -50.24
N PRO A 763 -10.70 18.51 -51.35
CA PRO A 763 -9.80 17.90 -52.36
C PRO A 763 -9.37 18.90 -53.45
N PRO A 764 -8.32 18.61 -54.27
CA PRO A 764 -8.59 17.96 -55.56
C PRO A 764 -7.46 17.08 -56.19
N VAL A 765 -7.94 16.09 -56.97
CA VAL A 765 -7.50 15.57 -58.30
C VAL A 765 -6.26 14.65 -58.54
N LEU A 766 -6.61 13.38 -58.83
CA LEU A 766 -6.32 12.56 -60.04
C LEU A 766 -4.88 12.12 -60.45
N ARG A 767 -4.84 10.80 -60.76
CA ARG A 767 -3.98 10.03 -61.70
C ARG A 767 -2.58 9.69 -61.17
N SER A 768 -2.01 8.49 -61.32
CA SER A 768 -2.30 7.34 -62.19
C SER A 768 -1.48 6.11 -61.71
N GLN A 769 -2.11 4.93 -61.79
CA GLN A 769 -1.54 3.63 -62.24
C GLN A 769 -0.16 3.17 -61.72
N LEU A 770 -0.19 2.11 -60.89
CA LEU A 770 0.89 1.11 -60.78
C LEU A 770 0.24 -0.28 -60.91
N PRO A 771 0.80 -1.20 -61.74
CA PRO A 771 0.28 -2.55 -61.88
C PRO A 771 0.65 -3.40 -60.66
N ARG A 772 -0.27 -4.29 -60.28
CA ARG A 772 -0.10 -5.27 -59.20
C ARG A 772 0.77 -6.43 -59.68
N GLY A 773 1.73 -6.82 -58.83
CA GLY A 773 2.26 -8.18 -58.80
C GLY A 773 3.76 -8.24 -58.56
N VAL A 774 4.19 -8.13 -57.29
CA VAL A 774 5.21 -8.95 -56.60
C VAL A 774 5.15 -8.55 -55.12
N THR A 775 4.88 -9.50 -54.23
CA THR A 775 5.11 -9.35 -52.79
C THR A 775 6.58 -9.68 -52.51
N VAL A 776 7.31 -8.75 -51.91
CA VAL A 776 8.67 -9.01 -51.39
C VAL A 776 8.50 -9.62 -50.01
N ASP A 777 8.77 -10.93 -49.89
CA ASP A 777 8.89 -11.58 -48.58
C ASP A 777 10.34 -11.45 -48.07
N SER A 778 10.49 -11.16 -46.79
CA SER A 778 11.73 -10.62 -46.20
C SER A 778 12.64 -11.68 -45.57
N ASP A 779 12.50 -12.94 -45.96
CA ASP A 779 13.23 -14.05 -45.35
C ASP A 779 14.33 -14.63 -46.28
N PRO A 780 15.64 -14.47 -45.97
CA PRO A 780 16.74 -14.93 -46.82
C PRO A 780 16.90 -16.46 -46.87
N ALA A 781 16.15 -17.22 -46.06
CA ALA A 781 16.26 -18.69 -45.99
C ALA A 781 15.48 -19.44 -47.08
N VAL A 782 14.52 -18.80 -47.76
CA VAL A 782 13.67 -19.44 -48.79
C VAL A 782 14.35 -19.52 -50.16
N LEU A 783 15.49 -18.84 -50.34
CA LEU A 783 16.23 -18.74 -51.60
C LEU A 783 16.90 -20.06 -52.07
N TYR A 784 16.98 -21.09 -51.22
CA TYR A 784 17.73 -22.31 -51.50
C TYR A 784 16.95 -23.63 -51.38
N GLY A 785 15.61 -23.59 -51.26
CA GLY A 785 14.82 -24.80 -51.00
C GLY A 785 13.60 -24.95 -51.92
N GLY A 786 13.75 -25.65 -53.04
CA GLY A 786 12.63 -26.04 -53.90
C GLY A 786 13.09 -26.97 -55.02
N ALA A 787 12.57 -28.20 -55.02
CA ALA A 787 13.00 -29.31 -55.84
C ALA A 787 12.75 -29.09 -57.34
N ASN A 788 13.75 -29.48 -58.14
CA ASN A 788 13.74 -29.70 -59.60
C ASN A 788 14.05 -28.58 -60.60
N ASP A 789 14.63 -27.43 -60.21
CA ASP A 789 15.21 -26.50 -61.20
C ASP A 789 16.71 -26.24 -61.00
N LYS A 790 17.51 -26.57 -62.03
CA LYS A 790 18.98 -26.41 -62.09
C LYS A 790 19.42 -24.98 -62.41
N VAL A 791 18.46 -24.07 -62.61
CA VAL A 791 18.66 -22.72 -63.12
C VAL A 791 17.94 -21.73 -62.19
N SER A 792 18.57 -20.60 -61.94
CA SER A 792 18.01 -19.43 -61.28
C SER A 792 17.66 -18.37 -62.33
N VAL A 793 16.44 -17.86 -62.30
CA VAL A 793 15.95 -16.86 -63.26
C VAL A 793 16.13 -15.46 -62.69
N LEU A 794 16.88 -14.61 -63.39
CA LEU A 794 17.06 -13.20 -63.08
C LEU A 794 16.21 -12.35 -64.03
N GLN A 795 15.37 -11.46 -63.49
CA GLN A 795 14.67 -10.43 -64.28
C GLN A 795 15.52 -9.16 -64.31
N ILE A 796 15.89 -8.75 -65.52
CA ILE A 796 16.87 -7.68 -65.77
C ILE A 796 16.18 -6.33 -65.94
N ALA A 797 15.07 -6.29 -66.68
CA ALA A 797 14.30 -5.09 -66.96
C ALA A 797 12.86 -5.43 -67.38
N ASP A 798 11.96 -4.48 -67.14
CA ASP A 798 10.60 -4.45 -67.69
C ASP A 798 10.52 -3.29 -68.69
N VAL A 799 10.13 -3.58 -69.94
CA VAL A 799 10.11 -2.61 -71.03
C VAL A 799 8.82 -2.73 -71.83
N THR A 800 8.19 -1.60 -72.12
CA THR A 800 6.91 -1.55 -72.83
C THR A 800 7.06 -1.80 -74.34
N THR A 801 8.26 -1.61 -74.90
CA THR A 801 8.58 -1.72 -76.33
C THR A 801 9.46 -2.94 -76.62
N GLU A 802 9.04 -3.77 -77.59
CA GLU A 802 9.80 -4.97 -77.98
C GLU A 802 11.19 -4.64 -78.56
N GLN A 803 11.32 -3.51 -79.26
CA GLN A 803 12.61 -3.07 -79.80
C GLN A 803 13.65 -2.79 -78.70
N ASP A 804 13.22 -2.25 -77.57
CA ASP A 804 14.13 -1.96 -76.45
C ASP A 804 14.46 -3.24 -75.67
N ALA A 805 13.51 -4.18 -75.56
CA ALA A 805 13.78 -5.52 -75.04
C ALA A 805 14.87 -6.24 -75.85
N VAL A 806 14.79 -6.20 -77.19
CA VAL A 806 15.80 -6.81 -78.08
C VAL A 806 17.17 -6.14 -77.93
N ARG A 807 17.22 -4.81 -77.75
CA ARG A 807 18.49 -4.09 -77.52
C ARG A 807 19.14 -4.48 -76.20
N ILE A 808 18.36 -4.60 -75.13
CA ILE A 808 18.84 -5.02 -73.81
C ILE A 808 19.34 -6.46 -73.88
N VAL A 809 18.59 -7.38 -74.49
CA VAL A 809 19.02 -8.77 -74.67
C VAL A 809 20.33 -8.86 -75.44
N LYS A 810 20.50 -8.10 -76.54
CA LYS A 810 21.76 -8.07 -77.29
C LYS A 810 22.92 -7.57 -76.44
N ARG A 811 22.70 -6.51 -75.65
CA ARG A 811 23.74 -5.95 -74.76
C ARG A 811 24.17 -6.95 -73.68
N VAL A 812 23.22 -7.64 -73.06
CA VAL A 812 23.49 -8.63 -72.01
C VAL A 812 24.14 -9.90 -72.58
N ARG A 813 23.75 -10.34 -73.78
CA ARG A 813 24.40 -11.50 -74.42
C ARG A 813 25.87 -11.26 -74.75
N ILE A 814 26.27 -10.02 -75.01
CA ILE A 814 27.69 -9.67 -75.25
C ILE A 814 28.54 -9.93 -73.99
N SER A 815 27.97 -9.81 -72.79
CA SER A 815 28.67 -10.11 -71.53
C SER A 815 28.67 -11.61 -71.18
N GLY A 816 28.23 -12.48 -72.10
CA GLY A 816 28.23 -13.93 -71.92
C GLY A 816 27.02 -14.49 -71.15
N ILE A 817 26.04 -13.65 -70.79
CA ILE A 817 24.84 -14.07 -70.06
C ILE A 817 23.69 -14.31 -71.05
N GLY A 818 23.06 -15.49 -71.00
CA GLY A 818 21.99 -15.89 -71.90
C GLY A 818 20.65 -15.22 -71.58
N ALA A 819 20.45 -13.97 -72.04
CA ALA A 819 19.18 -13.26 -71.88
C ALA A 819 18.14 -13.60 -72.97
N TYR A 820 16.86 -13.59 -72.62
CA TYR A 820 15.71 -13.80 -73.49
C TYR A 820 14.52 -12.92 -73.07
N ILE A 821 13.53 -12.78 -73.98
CA ILE A 821 12.36 -11.92 -73.79
C ILE A 821 11.15 -12.80 -73.43
N VAL A 822 10.36 -12.37 -72.46
CA VAL A 822 9.10 -13.00 -72.04
C VAL A 822 8.00 -11.94 -72.07
N GLY A 823 6.80 -12.27 -72.54
CA GLY A 823 5.67 -11.34 -72.48
C GLY A 823 5.23 -11.07 -71.03
N GLY A 824 4.95 -9.80 -70.70
CA GLY A 824 4.48 -9.38 -69.38
C GLY A 824 3.09 -9.92 -69.03
N PRO A 825 2.79 -10.18 -67.75
CA PRO A 825 1.47 -10.64 -67.32
C PRO A 825 0.39 -9.61 -67.70
N GLY A 826 -0.64 -10.03 -68.43
CA GLY A 826 -1.71 -9.16 -68.91
C GLY A 826 -1.49 -8.50 -70.27
N GLY A 827 -0.40 -8.84 -70.99
CA GLY A 827 -0.13 -8.32 -72.33
C GLY A 827 0.41 -6.88 -72.37
N GLU A 828 0.66 -6.28 -71.20
CA GLU A 828 1.33 -4.99 -71.07
C GLU A 828 2.85 -5.21 -70.87
N GLY A 829 3.62 -5.06 -71.95
CA GLY A 829 5.08 -5.01 -71.90
C GLY A 829 5.82 -6.34 -72.10
N ASN A 830 7.14 -6.22 -72.19
CA ASN A 830 8.10 -7.29 -72.40
C ASN A 830 9.10 -7.30 -71.24
N LEU A 831 9.25 -8.46 -70.62
CA LEU A 831 10.20 -8.72 -69.55
C LEU A 831 11.48 -9.29 -70.16
N VAL A 832 12.63 -8.77 -69.76
CA VAL A 832 13.92 -9.36 -70.14
C VAL A 832 14.43 -10.20 -68.98
N ARG A 833 14.63 -11.49 -69.21
CA ARG A 833 15.10 -12.46 -68.21
C ARG A 833 16.38 -13.15 -68.66
N ALA A 834 17.14 -13.67 -67.71
CA ALA A 834 18.31 -14.49 -67.97
C ALA A 834 18.34 -15.70 -67.04
N ASP A 835 18.72 -16.83 -67.63
CA ASP A 835 18.88 -18.10 -66.96
C ASP A 835 20.35 -18.26 -66.53
N VAL A 836 20.58 -18.36 -65.23
CA VAL A 836 21.91 -18.53 -64.64
C VAL A 836 21.94 -19.86 -63.88
N PRO A 837 23.04 -20.64 -63.92
CA PRO A 837 23.15 -21.84 -63.11
C PRO A 837 22.89 -21.55 -61.62
N ARG A 838 22.18 -22.44 -60.94
CA ARG A 838 21.82 -22.32 -59.51
C ARG A 838 23.02 -22.61 -58.59
N ASP A 839 24.14 -21.94 -58.83
CA ASP A 839 25.33 -21.89 -57.99
C ASP A 839 25.49 -20.46 -57.46
N PRO A 840 25.59 -20.24 -56.13
CA PRO A 840 25.74 -18.90 -55.56
C PRO A 840 26.88 -18.09 -56.19
N LYS A 841 28.00 -18.72 -56.59
CA LYS A 841 29.10 -18.00 -57.28
C LYS A 841 28.72 -17.56 -58.69
N ALA A 842 27.94 -18.37 -59.41
CA ALA A 842 27.48 -18.02 -60.75
C ALA A 842 26.44 -16.89 -60.71
N VAL A 843 25.55 -16.92 -59.72
CA VAL A 843 24.54 -15.87 -59.50
C VAL A 843 25.22 -14.56 -59.10
N ASP A 844 26.15 -14.55 -58.15
CA ASP A 844 26.85 -13.34 -57.73
C ASP A 844 27.66 -12.70 -58.87
N ASN A 845 28.36 -13.52 -59.67
CA ASN A 845 29.08 -13.03 -60.85
C ASN A 845 28.13 -12.48 -61.92
N ALA A 846 26.98 -13.11 -62.14
CA ALA A 846 25.99 -12.60 -63.08
C ALA A 846 25.39 -11.27 -62.58
N LEU A 847 25.09 -11.15 -61.28
CA LEU A 847 24.59 -9.92 -60.66
C LEU A 847 25.61 -8.78 -60.74
N SER A 848 26.90 -9.06 -60.52
CA SER A 848 27.94 -8.03 -60.62
C SER A 848 28.09 -7.52 -62.06
N VAL A 849 28.16 -8.42 -63.05
CA VAL A 849 28.25 -8.06 -64.47
C VAL A 849 27.03 -7.27 -64.93
N LEU A 850 25.82 -7.67 -64.52
CA LEU A 850 24.60 -6.95 -64.87
C LEU A 850 24.53 -5.56 -64.21
N ARG A 851 25.04 -5.40 -62.99
CA ARG A 851 25.16 -4.09 -62.33
C ARG A 851 26.19 -3.19 -63.00
N GLU A 852 27.31 -3.73 -63.45
CA GLU A 852 28.29 -2.99 -64.25
C GLU A 852 27.71 -2.51 -65.59
N LEU A 853 26.82 -3.30 -66.19
CA LEU A 853 26.06 -2.89 -67.38
C LEU A 853 24.96 -1.87 -67.10
N GLY A 854 24.75 -1.49 -65.84
CA GLY A 854 23.78 -0.49 -65.39
C GLY A 854 22.38 -1.05 -65.11
N TYR A 855 22.21 -2.37 -65.08
CA TYR A 855 20.93 -3.01 -64.77
C TYR A 855 20.82 -3.37 -63.29
N ARG A 856 19.59 -3.38 -62.76
CA ARG A 856 19.29 -3.84 -61.40
C ARG A 856 18.50 -5.14 -61.49
N PRO A 857 19.19 -6.29 -61.67
CA PRO A 857 18.51 -7.57 -61.79
C PRO A 857 17.89 -7.98 -60.45
N GLU A 858 16.68 -8.51 -60.52
CA GLU A 858 15.95 -9.10 -59.39
C GLU A 858 15.81 -10.61 -59.61
N LEU A 859 16.00 -11.39 -58.55
CA LEU A 859 15.79 -12.83 -58.62
C LEU A 859 14.28 -13.10 -58.64
N VAL A 860 13.81 -13.76 -59.69
CA VAL A 860 12.40 -14.15 -59.79
C VAL A 860 12.25 -15.50 -59.14
N VAL A 861 11.68 -15.51 -57.94
CA VAL A 861 11.20 -16.76 -57.32
C VAL A 861 9.86 -17.07 -57.95
N THR A 862 9.84 -18.07 -58.82
CA THR A 862 8.56 -18.63 -59.32
C THR A 862 7.94 -19.40 -58.15
N PRO A 863 6.65 -19.21 -57.84
CA PRO A 863 5.99 -19.98 -56.80
C PRO A 863 5.94 -21.48 -57.13
#